data_AF-A0A9W5Y7S5-F1
#
_entry.id   AF-A0A9W5Y7S5-F1
#
_cell.length_a   1.000
_cell.length_b   1.000
_cell.length_c   1.000
_cell.angle_alpha   90.00
_cell.angle_beta   90.00
_cell.angle_gamma   90.00
#
_symmetry.space_group_name_H-M   'P 1'
#
loop_
_entity.id
_entity.type
_entity.pdbx_description
1 polymer ?
#
loop_
_entity_poly.entity_id
_entity_poly.type
_entity_poly.pdbx_seq_one_letter_code
_entity_poly.pdbx_strand_id
1 'polypeptide(L)'
;MKRNVWYFILFMILVVTGYLLINYPTTVGLADNCDFGRVIQPVGLASDENDKYFYAQQDFAYDREFNSLSEYIKFIINPGIHNISGYKSTHSVIVNLAQVINGVVKYSRYNKIYDFDIRAISILYLMLVSLGIVLLIKGFRYKNILFKILLSAIIIFIYFDKGYLVYFNSFFGEPLILVSLLIYIGSMLCIINGKRDKYILYIVNFIAGCIFIGAKVANIPLGILMIIFSGLLFYYKRDNKIRALIVMGSLCMLVTSVYYYVSVPKWMGDVNKYHSLFYGVLKDSDNPKEDLSYLDIDEKYLNLQGTHGYMDHSGFDIYSDEFREEVYKKATPMKISLFYLTHPDRLMDKIKLSAVSSTIIRPPYLGNYNRKDYDEGVKFDESFSLWEKLRKTAYESALFIIVVIFILFIITTILLTRRNKSRGDKKRNILPLVFRVMIILFAGSQFILPVIGNGEADLIKHMFLFNVLLDLTIIFIVADILKLLEKRRYKIIAGITGFIIICVVSSIVMNYSNNNKTMVFGKYNNEDIVWEILDETDDYYFIATNDVIDVMKFDEDDSNLWIDSDVRKWLNNETEEGFLYGFNAEEKEKIINTPIKTILSPDKNTLIEQGNKPHYWYCIPGYITQNVNEAYGSVNEERVFMLDVNDYDKHVVNKKKSRSYWLRTPYTNSRFVRVVGLDGFAYHKEANTSSIGIVPCMYIRKDGN
;
A
#
# COMPACT_ATOMS: atom_id res chain seq x y z
N MET A 1 -17.86 18.61 -33.65
CA MET A 1 -18.47 19.06 -32.36
C MET A 1 -18.90 17.92 -31.45
N LYS A 2 -19.84 17.04 -31.84
CA LYS A 2 -20.43 15.98 -30.97
C LYS A 2 -19.44 15.12 -30.16
N ARG A 3 -18.28 14.78 -30.73
CA ARG A 3 -17.31 13.88 -30.08
C ARG A 3 -16.43 14.55 -29.01
N ASN A 4 -16.18 15.86 -29.10
CA ASN A 4 -15.43 16.59 -28.08
C ASN A 4 -16.32 16.88 -26.86
N VAL A 5 -17.61 17.12 -27.10
CA VAL A 5 -18.62 17.31 -26.05
C VAL A 5 -18.72 16.06 -25.16
N TRP A 6 -18.70 14.86 -25.72
CA TRP A 6 -18.71 13.61 -24.93
C TRP A 6 -17.53 13.52 -23.94
N TYR A 7 -16.30 13.83 -24.38
CA TYR A 7 -15.14 13.78 -23.51
C TYR A 7 -15.17 14.87 -22.42
N PHE A 8 -15.74 16.04 -22.73
CA PHE A 8 -15.92 17.10 -21.75
C PHE A 8 -16.98 16.74 -20.69
N ILE A 9 -18.12 16.17 -21.12
CA ILE A 9 -19.14 15.66 -20.21
C ILE A 9 -18.56 14.56 -19.32
N LEU A 10 -17.83 13.60 -19.91
CA LEU A 10 -17.16 12.55 -19.14
C LEU A 10 -16.19 13.14 -18.11
N PHE A 11 -15.38 14.13 -18.51
CA PHE A 11 -14.48 14.83 -17.58
C PHE A 11 -15.24 15.42 -16.39
N MET A 12 -16.34 16.14 -16.63
CA MET A 12 -17.13 16.74 -15.55
C MET A 12 -17.78 15.68 -14.64
N ILE A 13 -18.32 14.61 -15.21
CA ILE A 13 -18.89 13.50 -14.45
C ILE A 13 -17.84 12.87 -13.54
N LEU A 14 -16.63 12.63 -14.05
CA LEU A 14 -15.53 12.05 -13.28
C LEU A 14 -15.12 12.96 -12.10
N VAL A 15 -14.95 14.26 -12.33
CA VAL A 15 -14.60 15.21 -11.27
C VAL A 15 -15.67 15.23 -10.17
N VAL A 16 -16.94 15.36 -10.55
CA VAL A 16 -18.06 15.43 -9.60
C VAL A 16 -18.21 14.11 -8.84
N THR A 17 -18.17 12.98 -9.55
CA THR A 17 -18.32 11.65 -8.93
C THR A 17 -17.18 11.40 -7.94
N GLY A 18 -15.93 11.67 -8.31
CA GLY A 18 -14.80 11.47 -7.41
C GLY A 18 -14.84 12.40 -6.21
N TYR A 19 -15.31 13.64 -6.38
CA TYR A 19 -15.51 14.57 -5.27
C TYR A 19 -16.56 14.06 -4.29
N LEU A 20 -17.71 13.56 -4.80
CA LEU A 20 -18.75 12.98 -3.96
C LEU A 20 -18.27 11.72 -3.24
N LEU A 21 -17.55 10.83 -3.93
CA LEU A 21 -17.03 9.60 -3.33
C LEU A 21 -16.07 9.87 -2.17
N ILE A 22 -15.28 10.94 -2.21
CA ILE A 22 -14.30 11.26 -1.17
C ILE A 22 -14.88 12.14 -0.04
N ASN A 23 -15.89 12.97 -0.34
CA ASN A 23 -16.33 14.02 0.57
C ASN A 23 -17.77 13.86 1.09
N TYR A 24 -18.49 12.79 0.69
CA TYR A 24 -19.87 12.54 1.12
C TYR A 24 -20.04 11.10 1.64
N PRO A 25 -20.74 10.88 2.77
CA PRO A 25 -21.39 11.87 3.65
C PRO A 25 -20.40 12.68 4.51
N THR A 26 -19.19 12.17 4.72
CA THR A 26 -18.11 12.79 5.49
C THR A 26 -16.84 12.85 4.64
N THR A 27 -15.96 13.81 4.93
CA THR A 27 -14.66 13.90 4.27
C THR A 27 -13.76 12.75 4.72
N VAL A 28 -13.23 11.97 3.77
CA VAL A 28 -12.23 10.93 4.06
C VAL A 28 -10.89 11.22 3.39
N GLY A 29 -9.80 10.84 4.03
CA GLY A 29 -8.44 11.04 3.54
C GLY A 29 -7.49 9.96 4.04
N LEU A 30 -6.19 10.25 4.10
CA LEU A 30 -5.22 9.40 4.80
C LEU A 30 -4.57 10.19 5.93
N ALA A 31 -4.44 9.55 7.09
CA ALA A 31 -3.63 10.04 8.19
C ALA A 31 -2.15 10.21 7.80
N ASP A 32 -1.46 11.11 8.50
CA ASP A 32 -0.03 11.36 8.27
C ASP A 32 0.83 10.30 8.96
N ASN A 33 1.76 9.70 8.22
CA ASN A 33 2.77 8.79 8.75
C ASN A 33 4.12 9.49 9.06
N CYS A 34 4.10 10.82 9.23
CA CYS A 34 5.23 11.75 9.27
C CYS A 34 5.88 12.08 7.90
N ASP A 35 5.31 11.63 6.78
CA ASP A 35 5.79 12.05 5.46
C ASP A 35 5.30 13.46 5.08
N PHE A 36 4.17 13.94 5.63
CA PHE A 36 3.58 15.23 5.23
C PHE A 36 4.53 16.40 5.52
N GLY A 37 5.23 16.36 6.65
CA GLY A 37 6.19 17.39 7.07
C GLY A 37 7.21 17.76 6.00
N ARG A 38 7.62 16.81 5.14
CA ARG A 38 8.57 17.04 4.03
C ARG A 38 8.01 17.96 2.93
N VAL A 39 6.70 18.07 2.82
CA VAL A 39 5.99 18.82 1.79
C VAL A 39 5.31 20.07 2.35
N ILE A 40 4.69 19.98 3.54
CA ILE A 40 3.89 21.06 4.12
C ILE A 40 4.75 22.15 4.77
N GLN A 41 5.87 21.77 5.41
CA GLN A 41 6.74 22.73 6.11
C GLN A 41 7.38 23.74 5.15
N PRO A 42 7.94 23.35 3.98
CA PRO A 42 8.54 24.30 3.05
C PRO A 42 7.55 25.28 2.42
N VAL A 43 6.24 24.98 2.47
CA VAL A 43 5.18 25.81 1.88
C VAL A 43 4.38 26.57 2.94
N GLY A 44 4.81 26.53 4.21
CA GLY A 44 4.24 27.30 5.32
C GLY A 44 2.96 26.74 5.93
N LEU A 45 2.79 25.42 5.89
CA LEU A 45 1.68 24.70 6.51
C LEU A 45 2.18 23.85 7.70
N ALA A 46 1.34 23.73 8.73
CA ALA A 46 1.60 22.90 9.90
C ALA A 46 0.50 21.85 10.09
N SER A 47 0.89 20.62 10.47
CA SER A 47 -0.02 19.54 10.84
C SER A 47 -0.27 19.53 12.36
N ASP A 48 -1.37 18.90 12.78
CA ASP A 48 -1.52 18.52 14.19
C ASP A 48 -0.61 17.31 14.44
N GLU A 49 0.22 17.37 15.48
CA GLU A 49 1.08 16.25 15.85
C GLU A 49 0.37 15.23 16.73
N ASN A 50 -0.73 15.62 17.37
CA ASN A 50 -1.52 14.75 18.22
C ASN A 50 -2.33 13.77 17.37
N ASP A 51 -2.29 12.49 17.73
CA ASP A 51 -2.98 11.41 17.03
C ASP A 51 -2.69 11.27 15.52
N LYS A 52 -1.53 11.79 15.06
CA LYS A 52 -0.95 11.42 13.75
C LYS A 52 -0.91 9.89 13.64
N TYR A 53 -0.95 9.34 12.43
CA TYR A 53 -1.23 7.92 12.12
C TYR A 53 -2.70 7.47 12.26
N PHE A 54 -3.46 7.97 13.24
CA PHE A 54 -4.78 7.39 13.57
C PHE A 54 -5.96 8.08 12.88
N TYR A 55 -5.87 9.39 12.65
CA TYR A 55 -6.95 10.19 12.06
C TYR A 55 -6.48 11.01 10.85
N ALA A 56 -7.36 11.15 9.86
CA ALA A 56 -7.12 11.99 8.69
C ALA A 56 -7.40 13.47 9.03
N GLN A 57 -6.38 14.32 8.89
CA GLN A 57 -6.49 15.76 9.09
C GLN A 57 -7.12 16.43 7.86
N GLN A 58 -8.14 17.25 8.09
CA GLN A 58 -8.80 18.02 7.01
C GLN A 58 -8.22 19.43 6.88
N ASP A 59 -8.05 20.13 8.00
CA ASP A 59 -7.66 21.54 8.03
C ASP A 59 -6.25 21.67 8.59
N PHE A 60 -5.38 22.40 7.89
CA PHE A 60 -3.98 22.63 8.25
C PHE A 60 -3.75 24.10 8.58
N ALA A 61 -2.93 24.37 9.60
CA ALA A 61 -2.73 25.73 10.09
C ALA A 61 -1.68 26.47 9.26
N TYR A 62 -1.90 27.79 9.11
CA TYR A 62 -0.87 28.74 8.72
C TYR A 62 -0.14 29.27 9.95
N ASP A 63 1.05 29.84 9.74
CA ASP A 63 1.80 30.53 10.80
C ASP A 63 1.10 31.83 11.26
N ARG A 64 0.27 32.42 10.40
CA ARG A 64 -0.52 33.62 10.68
C ARG A 64 -1.80 33.70 9.86
N GLU A 65 -2.71 34.58 10.27
CA GLU A 65 -3.89 34.93 9.48
C GLU A 65 -3.54 35.98 8.41
N PHE A 66 -4.24 35.93 7.27
CA PHE A 66 -4.09 36.88 6.16
C PHE A 66 -5.40 37.62 5.89
N ASN A 67 -5.35 38.96 5.88
CA ASN A 67 -6.50 39.84 5.61
C ASN A 67 -6.50 40.39 4.17
N SER A 68 -5.53 39.99 3.35
CA SER A 68 -5.41 40.42 1.96
C SER A 68 -4.90 39.28 1.07
N LEU A 69 -5.51 39.11 -0.10
CA LEU A 69 -5.04 38.17 -1.11
C LEU A 69 -3.64 38.50 -1.60
N SER A 70 -3.27 39.79 -1.70
CA SER A 70 -1.95 40.16 -2.21
C SER A 70 -0.83 39.77 -1.24
N GLU A 71 -1.10 39.85 0.07
CA GLU A 71 -0.19 39.39 1.11
C GLU A 71 -0.07 37.86 1.08
N TYR A 72 -1.20 37.17 0.98
CA TYR A 72 -1.24 35.70 0.92
C TYR A 72 -0.52 35.14 -0.32
N ILE A 73 -0.67 35.75 -1.49
CA ILE A 73 0.06 35.31 -2.70
C ILE A 73 1.58 35.53 -2.54
N LYS A 74 2.01 36.63 -1.89
CA LYS A 74 3.44 36.84 -1.59
C LYS A 74 3.97 35.75 -0.64
N PHE A 75 3.17 35.36 0.35
CA PHE A 75 3.50 34.26 1.25
C PHE A 75 3.65 32.93 0.50
N ILE A 76 2.74 32.56 -0.39
CA ILE A 76 2.87 31.31 -1.16
C ILE A 76 4.15 31.28 -2.01
N ILE A 77 4.55 32.41 -2.59
CA ILE A 77 5.77 32.50 -3.41
C ILE A 77 7.03 32.40 -2.54
N ASN A 78 7.02 33.06 -1.38
CA ASN A 78 8.13 33.02 -0.44
C ASN A 78 7.60 33.03 1.01
N PRO A 79 7.39 31.84 1.60
CA PRO A 79 6.88 31.72 2.96
C PRO A 79 7.84 32.26 4.03
N GLY A 80 9.12 32.49 3.69
CA GLY A 80 10.14 32.88 4.65
C GLY A 80 10.61 31.73 5.55
N ILE A 81 10.26 30.48 5.20
CA ILE A 81 10.57 29.29 5.99
C ILE A 81 11.72 28.51 5.35
N HIS A 82 12.74 28.20 6.15
CA HIS A 82 13.85 27.37 5.70
C HIS A 82 13.43 25.89 5.63
N ASN A 83 13.62 25.24 4.49
CA ASN A 83 13.32 23.81 4.32
C ASN A 83 14.33 22.95 5.13
N ILE A 84 13.93 22.52 6.33
CA ILE A 84 14.76 21.75 7.26
C ILE A 84 15.11 20.38 6.66
N SER A 85 14.13 19.72 6.05
CA SER A 85 14.32 18.38 5.48
C SER A 85 15.23 18.36 4.24
N GLY A 86 15.38 19.50 3.57
CA GLY A 86 16.03 19.62 2.27
C GLY A 86 15.30 18.89 1.13
N TYR A 87 14.17 18.24 1.39
CA TYR A 87 13.42 17.47 0.42
C TYR A 87 12.82 18.38 -0.66
N LYS A 88 13.00 18.01 -1.92
CA LYS A 88 12.44 18.73 -3.07
C LYS A 88 11.61 17.77 -3.91
N SER A 89 10.43 18.23 -4.32
CA SER A 89 9.52 17.48 -5.18
C SER A 89 8.71 18.44 -6.04
N THR A 90 8.25 17.96 -7.21
CA THR A 90 7.25 18.67 -8.02
C THR A 90 5.91 18.81 -7.30
N HIS A 91 5.70 18.07 -6.20
CA HIS A 91 4.51 18.15 -5.37
C HIS A 91 4.27 19.55 -4.80
N SER A 92 5.32 20.30 -4.46
CA SER A 92 5.18 21.67 -3.95
C SER A 92 4.43 22.60 -4.91
N VAL A 93 4.55 22.38 -6.23
CA VAL A 93 3.83 23.16 -7.25
C VAL A 93 2.32 22.93 -7.15
N ILE A 94 1.90 21.68 -6.95
CA ILE A 94 0.48 21.34 -6.81
C ILE A 94 -0.07 21.84 -5.48
N VAL A 95 0.72 21.74 -4.39
CA VAL A 95 0.31 22.28 -3.09
C VAL A 95 0.16 23.79 -3.17
N ASN A 96 1.12 24.52 -3.75
CA ASN A 96 1.02 25.97 -3.92
C ASN A 96 -0.21 26.38 -4.75
N LEU A 97 -0.53 25.64 -5.82
CA LEU A 97 -1.75 25.88 -6.58
C LEU A 97 -3.02 25.63 -5.74
N ALA A 98 -3.02 24.57 -4.93
CA ALA A 98 -4.13 24.28 -4.02
C ALA A 98 -4.30 25.38 -2.98
N GLN A 99 -3.20 25.91 -2.44
CA GLN A 99 -3.22 27.04 -1.50
C GLN A 99 -3.86 28.27 -2.13
N VAL A 100 -3.50 28.62 -3.38
CA VAL A 100 -4.16 29.72 -4.11
C VAL A 100 -5.67 29.50 -4.21
N ILE A 101 -6.12 28.30 -4.58
CA ILE A 101 -7.54 27.97 -4.69
C ILE A 101 -8.24 28.11 -3.33
N ASN A 102 -7.67 27.51 -2.28
CA ASN A 102 -8.20 27.59 -0.93
C ASN A 102 -8.30 29.05 -0.46
N GLY A 103 -7.24 29.83 -0.61
CA GLY A 103 -7.19 31.22 -0.17
C GLY A 103 -8.20 32.12 -0.88
N VAL A 104 -8.39 31.95 -2.20
CA VAL A 104 -9.44 32.69 -2.94
C VAL A 104 -10.82 32.36 -2.41
N VAL A 105 -11.11 31.09 -2.15
CA VAL A 105 -12.42 30.65 -1.62
C VAL A 105 -12.64 31.17 -0.19
N LYS A 106 -11.65 31.01 0.70
CA LYS A 106 -11.73 31.45 2.11
C LYS A 106 -11.86 32.98 2.19
N TYR A 107 -11.05 33.72 1.44
CA TYR A 107 -11.14 35.18 1.39
C TYR A 107 -12.50 35.66 0.86
N SER A 108 -13.00 35.06 -0.23
CA SER A 108 -14.31 35.42 -0.78
C SER A 108 -15.46 35.16 0.20
N ARG A 109 -15.33 34.19 1.10
CA ARG A 109 -16.39 33.79 2.04
C ARG A 109 -16.30 34.47 3.40
N TYR A 110 -15.10 34.72 3.89
CA TYR A 110 -14.84 35.16 5.26
C TYR A 110 -14.05 36.47 5.34
N ASN A 111 -13.60 37.03 4.21
CA ASN A 111 -12.70 38.19 4.12
C ASN A 111 -11.37 38.02 4.88
N LYS A 112 -11.01 36.78 5.21
CA LYS A 112 -9.75 36.38 5.84
C LYS A 112 -9.38 34.94 5.48
N ILE A 113 -8.10 34.61 5.61
CA ILE A 113 -7.54 33.27 5.37
C ILE A 113 -6.79 32.87 6.64
N TYR A 114 -7.18 31.76 7.25
CA TYR A 114 -6.64 31.31 8.56
C TYR A 114 -6.19 29.85 8.54
N ASP A 115 -6.68 29.04 7.60
CA ASP A 115 -6.40 27.61 7.48
C ASP A 115 -6.40 27.14 6.01
N PHE A 116 -5.78 25.99 5.78
CA PHE A 116 -5.78 25.28 4.52
C PHE A 116 -6.65 24.03 4.58
N ASP A 117 -7.67 23.97 3.72
CA ASP A 117 -8.54 22.81 3.59
C ASP A 117 -7.99 21.81 2.55
N ILE A 118 -7.74 20.57 2.97
CA ILE A 118 -7.19 19.50 2.11
C ILE A 118 -8.04 19.21 0.87
N ARG A 119 -9.34 19.55 0.90
CA ARG A 119 -10.22 19.34 -0.26
C ARG A 119 -9.81 20.18 -1.46
N ALA A 120 -9.09 21.29 -1.25
CA ALA A 120 -8.57 22.12 -2.34
C ALA A 120 -7.56 21.37 -3.22
N ILE A 121 -6.64 20.61 -2.62
CA ILE A 121 -5.66 19.80 -3.38
C ILE A 121 -6.33 18.58 -4.01
N SER A 122 -7.31 17.99 -3.34
CA SER A 122 -8.10 16.88 -3.87
C SER A 122 -8.85 17.24 -5.15
N ILE A 123 -9.46 18.43 -5.23
CA ILE A 123 -10.11 18.92 -6.46
C ILE A 123 -9.12 18.98 -7.62
N LEU A 124 -7.88 19.44 -7.39
CA LEU A 124 -6.84 19.45 -8.41
C LEU A 124 -6.49 18.03 -8.88
N TYR A 125 -6.31 17.10 -7.94
CA TYR A 125 -6.05 15.70 -8.28
C TYR A 125 -7.21 15.07 -9.06
N LEU A 126 -8.46 15.35 -8.68
CA LEU A 126 -9.65 14.90 -9.40
C LEU A 126 -9.72 15.45 -10.82
N MET A 127 -9.36 16.71 -11.04
CA MET A 127 -9.26 17.29 -12.38
C MET A 127 -8.16 16.60 -13.20
N LEU A 128 -6.98 16.38 -12.62
CA LEU A 128 -5.85 15.77 -13.33
C LEU A 128 -6.08 14.29 -13.63
N VAL A 129 -6.63 13.50 -12.69
CA VAL A 129 -6.97 12.09 -12.93
C VAL A 129 -8.05 11.96 -14.00
N SER A 130 -9.06 12.83 -13.97
CA SER A 130 -10.14 12.86 -14.98
C SER A 130 -9.60 13.18 -16.37
N LEU A 131 -8.65 14.12 -16.46
CA LEU A 131 -7.94 14.41 -17.71
C LEU A 131 -7.15 13.20 -18.21
N GLY A 132 -6.39 12.53 -17.33
CA GLY A 132 -5.64 11.31 -17.65
C GLY A 132 -6.54 10.20 -18.20
N ILE A 133 -7.65 9.91 -17.52
CA ILE A 133 -8.65 8.90 -17.93
C ILE A 133 -9.26 9.25 -19.29
N VAL A 134 -9.67 10.50 -19.50
CA VAL A 134 -10.21 10.97 -20.79
C VAL A 134 -9.19 10.80 -21.92
N LEU A 135 -7.91 11.11 -21.67
CA LEU A 135 -6.83 10.92 -22.64
C LEU A 135 -6.59 9.43 -22.94
N LEU A 136 -6.63 8.54 -21.94
CA LEU A 136 -6.53 7.09 -22.13
C LEU A 136 -7.65 6.56 -23.03
N ILE A 137 -8.91 6.84 -22.70
CA ILE A 137 -10.08 6.38 -23.45
C ILE A 137 -10.04 6.89 -24.90
N LYS A 138 -9.65 8.16 -25.07
CA LYS A 138 -9.46 8.78 -26.39
C LYS A 138 -8.31 8.11 -27.17
N GLY A 139 -7.26 7.69 -26.48
CA GLY A 139 -6.06 7.05 -27.01
C GLY A 139 -6.30 5.65 -27.57
N PHE A 140 -7.16 4.82 -26.95
CA PHE A 140 -7.40 3.42 -27.39
C PHE A 140 -8.18 3.30 -28.72
N ARG A 141 -9.02 4.30 -29.04
CA ARG A 141 -9.76 4.45 -30.30
C ARG A 141 -10.64 3.26 -30.72
N TYR A 142 -11.78 3.09 -30.06
CA TYR A 142 -12.85 2.20 -30.53
C TYR A 142 -13.78 2.88 -31.55
N LYS A 143 -14.35 2.09 -32.47
CA LYS A 143 -15.45 2.54 -33.34
C LYS A 143 -16.77 2.43 -32.58
N ASN A 144 -17.02 1.30 -31.93
CA ASN A 144 -18.22 1.06 -31.13
C ASN A 144 -18.24 1.93 -29.86
N ILE A 145 -19.35 2.61 -29.59
CA ILE A 145 -19.55 3.41 -28.38
C ILE A 145 -19.67 2.53 -27.13
N LEU A 146 -20.30 1.34 -27.25
CA LEU A 146 -20.48 0.43 -26.13
C LEU A 146 -19.14 -0.02 -25.54
N PHE A 147 -18.15 -0.33 -26.39
CA PHE A 147 -16.80 -0.70 -25.93
C PHE A 147 -16.06 0.47 -25.29
N LYS A 148 -16.35 1.72 -25.67
CA LYS A 148 -15.81 2.89 -24.95
C LYS A 148 -16.44 3.01 -23.57
N ILE A 149 -17.76 2.84 -23.46
CA ILE A 149 -18.47 2.90 -22.19
C ILE A 149 -17.96 1.79 -21.27
N LEU A 150 -17.84 0.56 -21.76
CA LEU A 150 -17.32 -0.57 -20.99
C LEU A 150 -15.87 -0.34 -20.53
N LEU A 151 -14.99 0.14 -21.41
CA LEU A 151 -13.63 0.48 -20.99
C LEU A 151 -13.63 1.63 -19.96
N SER A 152 -14.48 2.65 -20.14
CA SER A 152 -14.60 3.76 -19.19
C SER A 152 -15.05 3.26 -17.83
N ALA A 153 -16.05 2.38 -17.79
CA ALA A 153 -16.57 1.78 -16.56
C ALA A 153 -15.49 0.97 -15.83
N ILE A 154 -14.66 0.20 -16.55
CA ILE A 154 -13.55 -0.56 -15.95
C ILE A 154 -12.46 0.35 -15.40
N ILE A 155 -12.08 1.41 -16.12
CA ILE A 155 -11.09 2.38 -15.64
C ILE A 155 -11.60 3.11 -14.40
N ILE A 156 -12.89 3.48 -14.38
CA ILE A 156 -13.54 4.10 -13.22
C ILE A 156 -13.57 3.11 -12.06
N PHE A 157 -14.03 1.88 -12.29
CA PHE A 157 -14.08 0.83 -11.26
C PHE A 157 -12.74 0.63 -10.55
N ILE A 158 -11.63 0.73 -11.29
CA ILE A 158 -10.28 0.58 -10.74
C ILE A 158 -9.80 1.87 -10.05
N TYR A 159 -9.72 2.99 -10.75
CA TYR A 159 -9.07 4.21 -10.23
C TYR A 159 -9.97 5.11 -9.38
N PHE A 160 -11.28 4.84 -9.33
CA PHE A 160 -12.22 5.46 -8.38
C PHE A 160 -12.53 4.53 -7.21
N ASP A 161 -11.79 3.43 -7.07
CA ASP A 161 -11.77 2.65 -5.84
C ASP A 161 -11.26 3.51 -4.68
N LYS A 162 -11.88 3.34 -3.51
CA LYS A 162 -11.56 4.11 -2.31
C LYS A 162 -10.08 4.01 -1.92
N GLY A 163 -9.44 2.85 -2.15
CA GLY A 163 -8.02 2.65 -1.88
C GLY A 163 -7.11 3.65 -2.61
N TYR A 164 -7.48 4.08 -3.82
CA TYR A 164 -6.77 5.14 -4.55
C TYR A 164 -7.23 6.54 -4.15
N LEU A 165 -8.54 6.71 -3.99
CA LEU A 165 -9.15 8.02 -3.80
C LEU A 165 -8.79 8.67 -2.45
N VAL A 166 -8.64 7.90 -1.37
CA VAL A 166 -8.28 8.47 -0.05
C VAL A 166 -6.93 9.20 -0.05
N TYR A 167 -6.01 8.82 -0.94
CA TYR A 167 -4.75 9.54 -1.10
C TYR A 167 -4.95 10.98 -1.59
N PHE A 168 -6.06 11.33 -2.24
CA PHE A 168 -6.24 12.67 -2.80
C PHE A 168 -6.49 13.72 -1.72
N ASN A 169 -7.04 13.32 -0.57
CA ASN A 169 -7.11 14.12 0.65
C ASN A 169 -5.91 13.81 1.56
N SER A 170 -4.70 13.98 1.03
CA SER A 170 -3.45 13.79 1.78
C SER A 170 -2.28 14.55 1.13
N PHE A 171 -1.16 14.69 1.82
CA PHE A 171 0.10 15.22 1.27
C PHE A 171 1.10 14.14 0.87
N PHE A 172 0.63 12.90 0.65
CA PHE A 172 1.43 11.86 0.02
C PHE A 172 1.79 12.23 -1.43
N GLY A 173 2.92 11.71 -1.94
CA GLY A 173 3.34 11.95 -3.33
C GLY A 173 2.59 11.05 -4.34
N GLU A 174 1.94 10.00 -3.84
CA GLU A 174 1.23 8.95 -4.55
C GLU A 174 0.14 9.47 -5.51
N PRO A 175 -0.74 10.42 -5.13
CA PRO A 175 -1.67 11.04 -6.07
C PRO A 175 -0.97 11.67 -7.26
N LEU A 176 0.12 12.41 -7.02
CA LEU A 176 0.85 13.09 -8.08
C LEU A 176 1.47 12.10 -9.06
N ILE A 177 2.00 10.98 -8.54
CA ILE A 177 2.49 9.85 -9.35
C ILE A 177 1.36 9.32 -10.23
N LEU A 178 0.20 8.99 -9.66
CA LEU A 178 -0.95 8.45 -10.38
C LEU A 178 -1.40 9.40 -11.50
N VAL A 179 -1.71 10.66 -11.18
CA VAL A 179 -2.30 11.57 -12.16
C VAL A 179 -1.32 11.93 -13.28
N SER A 180 -0.05 12.15 -12.95
CA SER A 180 0.98 12.48 -13.95
C SER A 180 1.28 11.28 -14.86
N LEU A 181 1.32 10.06 -14.33
CA LEU A 181 1.50 8.85 -15.13
C LEU A 181 0.31 8.60 -16.07
N LEU A 182 -0.93 8.74 -15.60
CA LEU A 182 -2.11 8.55 -16.47
C LEU A 182 -2.17 9.61 -17.58
N ILE A 183 -1.83 10.87 -17.28
CA ILE A 183 -1.73 11.92 -18.30
C ILE A 183 -0.61 11.61 -19.29
N TYR A 184 0.57 11.18 -18.81
CA TYR A 184 1.68 10.78 -19.67
C TYR A 184 1.29 9.63 -20.61
N ILE A 185 0.80 8.52 -20.09
CA ILE A 185 0.40 7.34 -20.89
C ILE A 185 -0.77 7.69 -21.82
N GLY A 186 -1.79 8.39 -21.34
CA GLY A 186 -2.96 8.77 -22.14
C GLY A 186 -2.62 9.74 -23.27
N SER A 187 -1.80 10.75 -23.01
CA SER A 187 -1.31 11.66 -24.05
C SER A 187 -0.42 10.94 -25.06
N MET A 188 0.46 10.04 -24.58
CA MET A 188 1.32 9.23 -25.45
C MET A 188 0.51 8.29 -26.34
N LEU A 189 -0.51 7.61 -25.82
CA LEU A 189 -1.44 6.81 -26.63
C LEU A 189 -2.13 7.66 -27.70
N CYS A 190 -2.54 8.89 -27.35
CA CYS A 190 -3.13 9.83 -28.31
C CYS A 190 -2.14 10.24 -29.42
N ILE A 191 -0.85 10.41 -29.09
CA ILE A 191 0.23 10.73 -30.03
C ILE A 191 0.50 9.54 -30.96
N ILE A 192 0.68 8.34 -30.41
CA ILE A 192 1.01 7.11 -31.14
C ILE A 192 -0.13 6.72 -32.08
N ASN A 193 -1.35 6.66 -31.54
CA ASN A 193 -2.51 6.25 -32.33
C ASN A 193 -3.03 7.39 -33.20
N GLY A 194 -2.56 8.63 -32.99
CA GLY A 194 -2.76 9.86 -33.77
C GLY A 194 -2.97 9.68 -35.28
N LYS A 195 -3.92 10.43 -35.88
CA LYS A 195 -3.94 10.58 -37.36
C LYS A 195 -3.10 11.78 -37.79
N ARG A 196 -3.12 12.83 -36.96
CA ARG A 196 -2.34 14.05 -37.09
C ARG A 196 -1.69 14.30 -35.75
N ASP A 197 -0.49 14.82 -35.79
CA ASP A 197 0.18 15.29 -34.60
C ASP A 197 -0.40 16.62 -34.14
N LYS A 198 -0.48 16.79 -32.82
CA LYS A 198 -0.97 18.01 -32.19
C LYS A 198 0.04 18.47 -31.16
N TYR A 199 0.60 19.67 -31.33
CA TYR A 199 1.63 20.22 -30.45
C TYR A 199 1.26 20.16 -28.97
N ILE A 200 0.01 20.49 -28.63
CA ILE A 200 -0.50 20.43 -27.25
C ILE A 200 -0.36 19.06 -26.59
N LEU A 201 -0.48 17.95 -27.35
CA LEU A 201 -0.32 16.61 -26.76
C LEU A 201 1.12 16.31 -26.37
N TYR A 202 2.10 16.80 -27.14
CA TYR A 202 3.52 16.66 -26.81
C TYR A 202 3.87 17.52 -25.59
N ILE A 203 3.39 18.76 -25.55
CA ILE A 203 3.60 19.67 -24.41
C ILE A 203 3.02 19.04 -23.13
N VAL A 204 1.76 18.59 -23.17
CA VAL A 204 1.12 17.91 -22.03
C VAL A 204 1.88 16.64 -21.65
N ASN A 205 2.35 15.86 -22.63
CA ASN A 205 3.11 14.63 -22.36
C ASN A 205 4.44 14.93 -21.63
N PHE A 206 5.24 15.88 -22.12
CA PHE A 206 6.53 16.21 -21.50
C PHE A 206 6.38 16.89 -20.14
N ILE A 207 5.39 17.78 -19.97
CA ILE A 207 5.08 18.37 -18.66
C ILE A 207 4.69 17.27 -17.66
N ALA A 208 3.78 16.36 -18.05
CA ALA A 208 3.41 15.23 -17.21
C ALA A 208 4.62 14.33 -16.88
N GLY A 209 5.53 14.14 -17.84
CA GLY A 209 6.78 13.42 -17.62
C GLY A 209 7.70 14.08 -16.60
N CYS A 210 7.92 15.39 -16.68
CA CYS A 210 8.71 16.13 -15.70
C CYS A 210 8.06 16.10 -14.31
N ILE A 211 6.73 16.28 -14.23
CA ILE A 211 5.98 16.19 -12.96
C ILE A 211 6.16 14.80 -12.35
N PHE A 212 5.99 13.74 -13.15
CA PHE A 212 6.14 12.36 -12.72
C PHE A 212 7.54 12.07 -12.16
N ILE A 213 8.59 12.47 -12.89
CA ILE A 213 9.99 12.28 -12.48
C ILE A 213 10.26 12.93 -11.12
N GLY A 214 9.80 14.16 -10.94
CA GLY A 214 10.03 14.92 -9.72
C GLY A 214 9.08 14.61 -8.57
N ALA A 215 8.06 13.75 -8.77
CA ALA A 215 7.07 13.46 -7.73
C ALA A 215 7.68 12.66 -6.57
N LYS A 216 8.54 11.67 -6.88
CA LYS A 216 9.33 10.91 -5.91
C LYS A 216 10.66 10.47 -6.53
N VAL A 217 11.68 10.32 -5.67
CA VAL A 217 13.02 9.85 -6.06
C VAL A 217 12.97 8.50 -6.80
N ALA A 218 12.07 7.60 -6.38
CA ALA A 218 11.88 6.29 -7.01
C ALA A 218 11.46 6.34 -8.51
N ASN A 219 10.98 7.49 -8.99
CA ASN A 219 10.54 7.66 -10.37
C ASN A 219 11.67 8.06 -11.33
N ILE A 220 12.81 8.52 -10.80
CA ILE A 220 13.94 9.01 -11.60
C ILE A 220 14.43 7.97 -12.63
N PRO A 221 14.62 6.68 -12.29
CA PRO A 221 15.04 5.67 -13.26
C PRO A 221 14.05 5.51 -14.43
N LEU A 222 12.75 5.66 -14.17
CA LEU A 222 11.73 5.59 -15.21
C LEU A 222 11.78 6.80 -16.15
N GLY A 223 12.20 7.97 -15.65
CA GLY A 223 12.46 9.16 -16.47
C GLY A 223 13.45 8.90 -17.60
N ILE A 224 14.51 8.14 -17.33
CA ILE A 224 15.51 7.73 -18.34
C ILE A 224 14.84 6.89 -19.43
N LEU A 225 13.99 5.94 -19.07
CA LEU A 225 13.25 5.12 -20.03
C LEU A 225 12.28 5.96 -20.88
N MET A 226 11.63 6.98 -20.30
CA MET A 226 10.77 7.92 -21.03
C MET A 226 11.57 8.74 -22.05
N ILE A 227 12.80 9.14 -21.71
CA ILE A 227 13.71 9.87 -22.61
C ILE A 227 14.15 8.97 -23.77
N ILE A 228 14.54 7.71 -23.49
CA ILE A 228 14.89 6.72 -24.52
C ILE A 228 13.72 6.52 -25.48
N PHE A 229 12.50 6.36 -24.95
CA PHE A 229 11.30 6.23 -25.77
C PHE A 229 11.04 7.50 -26.61
N SER A 230 11.28 8.68 -26.05
CA SER A 230 11.15 9.96 -26.77
C SER A 230 12.17 10.07 -27.91
N GLY A 231 13.39 9.54 -27.75
CA GLY A 231 14.37 9.43 -28.84
C GLY A 231 13.89 8.54 -30.00
N LEU A 232 13.19 7.44 -29.69
CA LEU A 232 12.54 6.63 -30.71
C LEU A 232 11.39 7.39 -31.39
N LEU A 233 10.60 8.14 -30.63
CA LEU A 233 9.55 8.99 -31.18
C LEU A 233 10.11 10.02 -32.17
N PHE A 234 11.26 10.64 -31.86
CA PHE A 234 11.97 11.56 -32.74
C PHE A 234 12.30 10.92 -34.10
N TYR A 235 12.84 9.69 -34.08
CA TYR A 235 13.17 8.95 -35.31
C TYR A 235 11.95 8.73 -36.22
N TYR A 236 10.79 8.43 -35.63
CA TYR A 236 9.56 8.13 -36.38
C TYR A 236 8.77 9.37 -36.83
N LYS A 237 8.88 10.51 -36.14
CA LYS A 237 8.20 11.74 -36.54
C LYS A 237 8.97 12.46 -37.64
N ARG A 238 8.26 13.09 -38.58
CA ARG A 238 8.86 13.78 -39.75
C ARG A 238 8.83 15.30 -39.68
N ASP A 239 7.90 15.88 -38.92
CA ASP A 239 7.77 17.34 -38.76
C ASP A 239 8.91 17.88 -37.87
N ASN A 240 9.68 18.84 -38.40
CA ASN A 240 10.81 19.45 -37.70
C ASN A 240 10.41 20.20 -36.43
N LYS A 241 9.23 20.84 -36.38
CA LYS A 241 8.74 21.53 -35.17
C LYS A 241 8.42 20.52 -34.08
N ILE A 242 7.84 19.38 -34.44
CA ILE A 242 7.56 18.28 -33.51
C ILE A 242 8.86 17.66 -33.02
N ARG A 243 9.81 17.41 -33.92
CA ARG A 243 11.15 16.94 -33.56
C ARG A 243 11.84 17.90 -32.58
N ALA A 244 11.75 19.21 -32.81
CA ALA A 244 12.26 20.21 -31.89
C ALA A 244 11.57 20.13 -30.52
N LEU A 245 10.23 20.00 -30.47
CA LEU A 245 9.51 19.78 -29.22
C LEU A 245 9.93 18.50 -28.50
N ILE A 246 10.19 17.41 -29.24
CA ILE A 246 10.66 16.16 -28.65
C ILE A 246 12.05 16.33 -28.04
N VAL A 247 12.97 17.00 -28.74
CA VAL A 247 14.32 17.27 -28.23
C VAL A 247 14.26 18.17 -26.99
N MET A 248 13.53 19.29 -27.06
CA MET A 248 13.37 20.21 -25.93
C MET A 248 12.71 19.51 -24.74
N GLY A 249 11.62 18.77 -24.97
CA GLY A 249 10.93 18.02 -23.91
C GLY A 249 11.81 16.94 -23.28
N SER A 250 12.56 16.20 -24.08
CA SER A 250 13.51 15.18 -23.59
C SER A 250 14.65 15.83 -22.79
N LEU A 251 15.16 16.98 -23.23
CA LEU A 251 16.16 17.75 -22.47
C LEU A 251 15.59 18.26 -21.15
N CYS A 252 14.36 18.78 -21.13
CA CYS A 252 13.69 19.18 -19.90
C CYS A 252 13.53 18.00 -18.94
N MET A 253 13.14 16.82 -19.42
CA MET A 253 13.04 15.60 -18.58
C MET A 253 14.41 15.15 -18.06
N LEU A 254 15.47 15.26 -18.88
CA LEU A 254 16.84 14.95 -18.46
C LEU A 254 17.30 15.90 -17.35
N VAL A 255 17.15 17.21 -17.56
CA VAL A 255 17.47 18.24 -16.56
C VAL A 255 16.67 18.01 -15.27
N THR A 256 15.39 17.68 -15.39
CA THR A 256 14.54 17.33 -14.24
C THR A 256 15.07 16.11 -13.49
N SER A 257 15.45 15.05 -14.21
CA SER A 257 16.01 13.83 -13.62
C SER A 257 17.31 14.11 -12.88
N VAL A 258 18.24 14.86 -13.49
CA VAL A 258 19.51 15.24 -12.88
C VAL A 258 19.29 16.15 -11.66
N TYR A 259 18.42 17.15 -11.79
CA TYR A 259 18.13 18.08 -10.69
C TYR A 259 17.60 17.35 -9.46
N TYR A 260 16.60 16.49 -9.61
CA TYR A 260 16.02 15.76 -8.49
C TYR A 260 16.95 14.69 -7.94
N TYR A 261 17.79 14.07 -8.78
CA TYR A 261 18.82 13.13 -8.31
C TYR A 261 19.88 13.83 -7.43
N VAL A 262 20.37 14.99 -7.86
CA VAL A 262 21.37 15.76 -7.09
C VAL A 262 20.74 16.44 -5.86
N SER A 263 19.43 16.70 -5.88
CA SER A 263 18.71 17.33 -4.76
C SER A 263 18.26 16.33 -3.68
N VAL A 264 18.57 15.03 -3.81
CA VAL A 264 18.23 14.04 -2.77
C VAL A 264 19.01 14.38 -1.49
N PRO A 265 18.33 14.61 -0.35
CA PRO A 265 19.01 14.87 0.91
C PRO A 265 19.88 13.68 1.36
N LYS A 266 21.07 13.96 1.90
CA LYS A 266 22.02 12.93 2.36
C LYS A 266 21.39 11.97 3.37
N TRP A 267 20.67 12.49 4.36
CA TRP A 267 20.01 11.69 5.39
C TRP A 267 19.03 10.66 4.80
N MET A 268 18.33 10.99 3.71
CA MET A 268 17.38 10.09 3.04
C MET A 268 18.13 8.97 2.32
N GLY A 269 19.25 9.30 1.65
CA GLY A 269 20.11 8.31 1.01
C GLY A 269 20.71 7.32 2.02
N ASP A 270 21.15 7.82 3.18
CA ASP A 270 21.71 7.01 4.27
C ASP A 270 20.66 6.06 4.86
N VAL A 271 19.47 6.56 5.20
CA VAL A 271 18.36 5.73 5.74
C VAL A 271 17.90 4.67 4.74
N ASN A 272 17.81 4.98 3.44
CA ASN A 272 17.42 3.99 2.43
C ASN A 272 18.46 2.85 2.32
N LYS A 273 19.76 3.17 2.39
CA LYS A 273 20.83 2.14 2.41
C LYS A 273 20.76 1.31 3.68
N TYR A 274 20.50 1.94 4.82
CA TYR A 274 20.28 1.25 6.08
C TYR A 274 19.18 0.20 5.93
N HIS A 275 18.00 0.61 5.43
CA HIS A 275 16.88 -0.31 5.24
C HIS A 275 17.19 -1.43 4.24
N SER A 276 17.88 -1.11 3.13
CA SER A 276 18.26 -2.10 2.12
C SER A 276 19.15 -3.21 2.70
N LEU A 277 20.04 -2.85 3.62
CA LEU A 277 20.97 -3.79 4.25
C LEU A 277 20.32 -4.52 5.43
N PHE A 278 19.99 -3.80 6.50
CA PHE A 278 19.61 -4.38 7.79
C PHE A 278 18.16 -4.87 7.83
N TYR A 279 17.27 -4.18 7.12
CA TYR A 279 15.84 -4.54 7.00
C TYR A 279 15.50 -5.18 5.64
N GLY A 280 16.53 -5.58 4.89
CA GLY A 280 16.42 -6.19 3.56
C GLY A 280 17.29 -7.43 3.49
N VAL A 281 18.57 -7.26 3.12
CA VAL A 281 19.54 -8.35 2.93
C VAL A 281 19.66 -9.23 4.16
N LEU A 282 19.95 -8.62 5.32
CA LEU A 282 20.22 -9.34 6.57
C LEU A 282 18.94 -9.81 7.27
N LYS A 283 17.80 -9.18 6.97
CA LYS A 283 16.53 -9.56 7.59
C LYS A 283 16.18 -11.00 7.20
N ASP A 284 15.92 -11.81 8.23
CA ASP A 284 15.63 -13.25 8.11
C ASP A 284 16.74 -14.02 7.37
N SER A 285 18.00 -13.57 7.47
CA SER A 285 19.16 -14.31 6.95
C SER A 285 19.59 -15.39 7.93
N ASP A 286 19.80 -16.60 7.40
CA ASP A 286 20.35 -17.73 8.14
C ASP A 286 21.86 -17.56 8.41
N ASN A 287 22.57 -16.81 7.55
CA ASN A 287 24.01 -16.60 7.62
C ASN A 287 24.37 -15.10 7.56
N PRO A 288 23.88 -14.25 8.49
CA PRO A 288 24.04 -12.80 8.41
C PRO A 288 25.51 -12.35 8.48
N LYS A 289 26.40 -13.17 9.04
CA LYS A 289 27.86 -12.94 9.07
C LYS A 289 28.47 -13.00 7.67
N GLU A 290 28.10 -14.02 6.90
CA GLU A 290 28.58 -14.20 5.54
C GLU A 290 28.07 -13.07 4.63
N ASP A 291 26.80 -12.68 4.80
CA ASP A 291 26.19 -11.57 4.05
C ASP A 291 26.88 -10.22 4.30
N LEU A 292 27.24 -9.93 5.56
CA LEU A 292 28.04 -8.76 5.90
C LEU A 292 29.42 -8.83 5.27
N SER A 293 30.10 -9.98 5.37
CA SER A 293 31.42 -10.20 4.77
C SER A 293 31.41 -10.02 3.25
N TYR A 294 30.37 -10.52 2.56
CA TYR A 294 30.17 -10.33 1.11
C TYR A 294 30.15 -8.85 0.73
N LEU A 295 29.54 -8.01 1.57
CA LEU A 295 29.45 -6.57 1.35
C LEU A 295 30.69 -5.80 1.82
N ASP A 296 31.66 -6.49 2.43
CA ASP A 296 32.85 -5.96 3.10
C ASP A 296 32.51 -5.16 4.38
N ILE A 297 31.46 -5.54 5.10
CA ILE A 297 30.99 -4.87 6.33
C ILE A 297 31.37 -5.71 7.56
N ASP A 298 31.79 -5.05 8.63
CA ASP A 298 32.25 -5.70 9.87
C ASP A 298 31.10 -6.39 10.62
N GLU A 299 31.37 -7.56 11.19
CA GLU A 299 30.44 -8.35 12.00
C GLU A 299 29.95 -7.60 13.26
N LYS A 300 30.64 -6.54 13.71
CA LYS A 300 30.17 -5.73 14.85
C LYS A 300 28.76 -5.17 14.65
N TYR A 301 28.31 -5.01 13.40
CA TYR A 301 26.98 -4.50 13.06
C TYR A 301 25.86 -5.55 13.03
N LEU A 302 26.13 -6.82 13.35
CA LEU A 302 25.11 -7.89 13.36
C LEU A 302 23.90 -7.58 14.26
N ASN A 303 24.10 -6.86 15.37
CA ASN A 303 23.01 -6.49 16.28
C ASN A 303 21.93 -5.60 15.63
N LEU A 304 22.24 -4.99 14.48
CA LEU A 304 21.29 -4.20 13.70
C LEU A 304 20.43 -5.04 12.76
N GLN A 305 20.63 -6.36 12.69
CA GLN A 305 19.81 -7.25 11.86
C GLN A 305 18.32 -7.10 12.20
N GLY A 306 17.51 -6.87 11.16
CA GLY A 306 16.06 -6.75 11.28
C GLY A 306 15.59 -5.39 11.79
N THR A 307 16.46 -4.43 12.09
CA THR A 307 16.03 -3.08 12.49
C THR A 307 15.89 -2.14 11.29
N HIS A 308 15.09 -1.09 11.44
CA HIS A 308 15.00 0.01 10.48
C HIS A 308 15.52 1.33 11.05
N GLY A 309 15.72 2.35 10.20
CA GLY A 309 16.38 3.61 10.55
C GLY A 309 15.63 4.49 11.56
N TYR A 310 14.51 4.02 12.10
CA TYR A 310 13.68 4.71 13.11
C TYR A 310 13.44 3.87 14.37
N MET A 311 14.09 2.71 14.48
CA MET A 311 14.10 1.87 15.69
C MET A 311 15.27 2.24 16.59
N ASP A 312 15.33 1.63 17.78
CA ASP A 312 16.56 1.63 18.57
C ASP A 312 17.66 0.85 17.84
N HIS A 313 18.88 1.39 17.88
CA HIS A 313 20.06 0.88 17.18
C HIS A 313 21.09 0.30 18.14
N SER A 314 20.68 -0.12 19.34
CA SER A 314 21.55 -0.81 20.31
C SER A 314 22.84 -0.03 20.63
N GLY A 315 22.75 1.30 20.68
CA GLY A 315 23.87 2.20 20.97
C GLY A 315 24.72 2.60 19.76
N PHE A 316 24.45 2.10 18.56
CA PHE A 316 25.13 2.56 17.34
C PHE A 316 24.58 3.92 16.89
N ASP A 317 25.48 4.88 16.65
CA ASP A 317 25.14 6.12 15.95
C ASP A 317 25.16 5.89 14.43
N ILE A 318 23.97 5.63 13.87
CA ILE A 318 23.78 5.38 12.43
C ILE A 318 23.99 6.62 11.54
N TYR A 319 24.22 7.80 12.15
CA TYR A 319 24.50 9.05 11.45
C TYR A 319 25.97 9.49 11.56
N SER A 320 26.78 8.77 12.34
CA SER A 320 28.21 9.04 12.50
C SER A 320 28.98 8.88 11.19
N ASP A 321 30.11 9.58 11.10
CA ASP A 321 31.00 9.45 9.94
C ASP A 321 31.66 8.07 9.89
N GLU A 322 31.93 7.43 11.04
CA GLU A 322 32.41 6.05 11.11
C GLU A 322 31.40 5.09 10.44
N PHE A 323 30.13 5.14 10.83
CA PHE A 323 29.09 4.29 10.26
C PHE A 323 28.92 4.51 8.75
N ARG A 324 29.05 5.77 8.30
CA ARG A 324 29.02 6.10 6.88
C ARG A 324 30.12 5.44 6.08
N GLU A 325 31.35 5.51 6.57
CA GLU A 325 32.52 4.91 5.91
C GLU A 325 32.44 3.39 5.91
N GLU A 326 32.11 2.79 7.05
CA GLU A 326 32.13 1.35 7.23
C GLU A 326 30.91 0.64 6.65
N VAL A 327 29.74 1.30 6.62
CA VAL A 327 28.48 0.70 6.18
C VAL A 327 27.96 1.36 4.90
N TYR A 328 27.60 2.65 4.91
CA TYR A 328 26.86 3.24 3.79
C TYR A 328 27.65 3.44 2.49
N LYS A 329 28.97 3.53 2.55
CA LYS A 329 29.81 3.50 1.35
C LYS A 329 29.94 2.11 0.75
N LYS A 330 29.74 1.07 1.57
CA LYS A 330 29.86 -0.33 1.17
C LYS A 330 28.51 -0.92 0.75
N ALA A 331 27.42 -0.57 1.42
CA ALA A 331 26.04 -0.97 1.10
C ALA A 331 25.43 -0.14 -0.05
N THR A 332 26.11 -0.07 -1.20
CA THR A 332 25.60 0.67 -2.35
C THR A 332 24.44 -0.07 -3.04
N PRO A 333 23.48 0.63 -3.67
CA PRO A 333 22.40 -0.02 -4.42
C PRO A 333 22.89 -1.02 -5.47
N MET A 334 24.05 -0.77 -6.08
CA MET A 334 24.68 -1.69 -7.04
C MET A 334 25.14 -2.99 -6.37
N LYS A 335 25.85 -2.91 -5.23
CA LYS A 335 26.30 -4.09 -4.49
C LYS A 335 25.12 -4.90 -3.94
N ILE A 336 24.10 -4.24 -3.41
CA ILE A 336 22.87 -4.90 -2.95
C ILE A 336 22.14 -5.58 -4.12
N SER A 337 22.07 -4.92 -5.29
CA SER A 337 21.50 -5.54 -6.49
C SER A 337 22.30 -6.77 -6.92
N LEU A 338 23.62 -6.70 -6.90
CA LEU A 338 24.50 -7.82 -7.24
C LEU A 338 24.34 -8.98 -6.24
N PHE A 339 24.24 -8.68 -4.94
CA PHE A 339 23.96 -9.66 -3.90
C PHE A 339 22.70 -10.47 -4.22
N TYR A 340 21.58 -9.81 -4.52
CA TYR A 340 20.35 -10.53 -4.86
C TYR A 340 20.44 -11.30 -6.18
N LEU A 341 21.23 -10.83 -7.15
CA LEU A 341 21.47 -11.56 -8.39
C LEU A 341 22.32 -12.82 -8.18
N THR A 342 23.22 -12.83 -7.21
CA THR A 342 24.02 -14.01 -6.84
C THR A 342 23.30 -14.94 -5.85
N HIS A 343 22.25 -14.46 -5.17
CA HIS A 343 21.42 -15.22 -4.23
C HIS A 343 19.94 -15.24 -4.69
N PRO A 344 19.62 -16.00 -5.75
CA PRO A 344 18.30 -15.97 -6.40
C PRO A 344 17.14 -16.45 -5.51
N ASP A 345 17.43 -17.34 -4.57
CA ASP A 345 16.55 -17.80 -3.49
C ASP A 345 16.15 -16.64 -2.57
N ARG A 346 17.13 -15.87 -2.07
CA ARG A 346 16.90 -14.67 -1.26
C ARG A 346 16.09 -13.62 -2.03
N LEU A 347 16.40 -13.42 -3.30
CA LEU A 347 15.62 -12.52 -4.18
C LEU A 347 14.19 -13.02 -4.37
N MET A 348 13.98 -14.33 -4.51
CA MET A 348 12.65 -14.92 -4.68
C MET A 348 11.76 -14.66 -3.47
N ASP A 349 12.28 -14.76 -2.25
CA ASP A 349 11.49 -14.50 -1.03
C ASP A 349 11.09 -13.03 -0.92
N LYS A 350 12.00 -12.11 -1.28
CA LYS A 350 11.67 -10.69 -1.39
C LYS A 350 10.65 -10.40 -2.50
N ILE A 351 10.71 -11.10 -3.63
CA ILE A 351 9.74 -10.97 -4.72
C ILE A 351 8.35 -11.50 -4.29
N LYS A 352 8.28 -12.61 -3.56
CA LYS A 352 7.02 -13.11 -2.98
C LYS A 352 6.43 -12.05 -2.06
N LEU A 353 7.22 -11.49 -1.15
CA LEU A 353 6.78 -10.43 -0.25
C LEU A 353 6.29 -9.17 -1.00
N SER A 354 7.00 -8.73 -2.05
CA SER A 354 6.53 -7.66 -2.95
C SER A 354 5.17 -7.99 -3.56
N ALA A 355 4.98 -9.23 -4.03
CA ALA A 355 3.73 -9.67 -4.63
C ALA A 355 2.58 -9.58 -3.62
N VAL A 356 2.77 -10.09 -2.40
CA VAL A 356 1.71 -10.05 -1.39
C VAL A 356 1.44 -8.63 -0.92
N SER A 357 2.50 -7.82 -0.72
CA SER A 357 2.40 -6.38 -0.39
C SER A 357 1.60 -5.60 -1.43
N SER A 358 1.75 -5.95 -2.71
CA SER A 358 1.05 -5.28 -3.82
C SER A 358 -0.47 -5.52 -3.84
N THR A 359 -0.97 -6.49 -3.08
CA THR A 359 -2.42 -6.72 -2.99
C THR A 359 -3.14 -5.63 -2.19
N ILE A 360 -2.41 -4.92 -1.34
CA ILE A 360 -2.92 -3.81 -0.53
C ILE A 360 -2.59 -2.48 -1.23
N ILE A 361 -3.58 -1.61 -1.40
CA ILE A 361 -3.41 -0.33 -2.11
C ILE A 361 -3.01 0.80 -1.17
N ARG A 362 -3.72 0.95 -0.04
CA ARG A 362 -3.48 1.98 0.98
C ARG A 362 -2.87 1.39 2.24
N PRO A 363 -2.09 2.16 3.03
CA PRO A 363 -1.37 1.60 4.17
C PRO A 363 -2.36 1.14 5.26
N PRO A 364 -2.26 -0.10 5.76
CA PRO A 364 -3.26 -0.69 6.66
C PRO A 364 -3.12 -0.24 8.13
N TYR A 365 -2.39 0.84 8.37
CA TYR A 365 -2.16 1.45 9.67
C TYR A 365 -2.53 2.94 9.71
N LEU A 366 -3.11 3.48 8.63
CA LEU A 366 -3.47 4.90 8.51
C LEU A 366 -4.98 5.06 8.41
N GLY A 367 -5.58 5.67 9.44
CA GLY A 367 -7.02 5.95 9.47
C GLY A 367 -7.46 6.90 8.36
N ASN A 368 -8.74 6.84 8.00
CA ASN A 368 -9.31 7.62 6.89
C ASN A 368 -10.29 8.71 7.31
N TYR A 369 -10.75 8.67 8.56
CA TYR A 369 -11.71 9.63 9.09
C TYR A 369 -11.03 10.64 9.99
N ASN A 370 -11.63 11.83 10.06
CA ASN A 370 -11.27 12.81 11.06
C ASN A 370 -11.82 12.40 12.43
N ARG A 371 -11.11 12.74 13.51
CA ARG A 371 -11.55 12.48 14.88
C ARG A 371 -12.92 13.09 15.20
N LYS A 372 -13.24 14.25 14.59
CA LYS A 372 -14.55 14.93 14.78
C LYS A 372 -15.73 14.12 14.23
N ASP A 373 -15.49 13.28 13.23
CA ASP A 373 -16.53 12.46 12.60
C ASP A 373 -16.66 11.10 13.29
N TYR A 374 -15.54 10.51 13.70
CA TYR A 374 -15.47 9.25 14.44
C TYR A 374 -14.31 9.27 15.43
N ASP A 375 -14.59 8.90 16.69
CA ASP A 375 -13.57 8.79 17.75
C ASP A 375 -12.83 7.43 17.75
N GLU A 376 -13.11 6.58 16.75
CA GLU A 376 -12.43 5.29 16.58
C GLU A 376 -11.15 5.48 15.76
N GLY A 377 -9.99 5.27 16.38
CA GLY A 377 -8.69 5.33 15.72
C GLY A 377 -8.51 4.25 14.65
N VAL A 378 -7.75 4.60 13.59
CA VAL A 378 -7.42 3.68 12.48
C VAL A 378 -8.70 3.09 11.84
N LYS A 379 -9.71 3.94 11.67
CA LYS A 379 -10.95 3.58 10.97
C LYS A 379 -10.79 3.74 9.47
N PHE A 380 -11.13 2.70 8.70
CA PHE A 380 -11.06 2.70 7.24
C PHE A 380 -12.43 2.93 6.62
N ASP A 381 -12.46 3.68 5.52
CA ASP A 381 -13.66 3.77 4.69
C ASP A 381 -13.69 2.60 3.69
N GLU A 382 -14.69 1.73 3.86
CA GLU A 382 -14.89 0.52 3.05
C GLU A 382 -15.93 0.71 1.92
N SER A 383 -16.50 1.90 1.79
CA SER A 383 -17.40 2.22 0.69
C SER A 383 -16.62 2.26 -0.63
N PHE A 384 -17.16 1.69 -1.70
CA PHE A 384 -16.52 1.67 -3.03
C PHE A 384 -15.06 1.13 -3.02
N SER A 385 -14.74 0.16 -2.15
CA SER A 385 -13.43 -0.51 -2.05
C SER A 385 -13.40 -1.91 -2.71
N LEU A 386 -14.27 -2.16 -3.71
CA LEU A 386 -14.41 -3.50 -4.29
C LEU A 386 -13.15 -3.94 -5.06
N TRP A 387 -12.44 -3.04 -5.74
CA TRP A 387 -11.20 -3.38 -6.42
C TRP A 387 -10.10 -3.74 -5.42
N GLU A 388 -9.96 -2.97 -4.34
CA GLU A 388 -9.06 -3.30 -3.23
C GLU A 388 -9.39 -4.67 -2.63
N LYS A 389 -10.66 -4.93 -2.32
CA LYS A 389 -11.12 -6.23 -1.77
C LYS A 389 -10.78 -7.39 -2.70
N LEU A 390 -11.03 -7.26 -4.00
CA LEU A 390 -10.69 -8.29 -4.97
C LEU A 390 -9.18 -8.59 -4.99
N ARG A 391 -8.32 -7.57 -4.89
CA ARG A 391 -6.88 -7.78 -4.82
C ARG A 391 -6.46 -8.53 -3.56
N LYS A 392 -7.03 -8.18 -2.40
CA LYS A 392 -6.74 -8.86 -1.13
C LYS A 392 -7.10 -10.35 -1.18
N THR A 393 -8.18 -10.74 -1.86
CA THR A 393 -8.52 -12.17 -2.01
C THR A 393 -7.47 -13.01 -2.76
N ALA A 394 -6.60 -12.34 -3.52
CA ALA A 394 -5.56 -12.97 -4.32
C ALA A 394 -4.20 -13.08 -3.58
N TYR A 395 -4.10 -12.75 -2.29
CA TYR A 395 -2.81 -12.63 -1.60
C TYR A 395 -1.96 -13.91 -1.63
N GLU A 396 -2.55 -15.08 -1.39
CA GLU A 396 -1.83 -16.37 -1.39
C GLU A 396 -1.25 -16.72 -2.77
N SER A 397 -1.94 -16.34 -3.84
CA SER A 397 -1.52 -16.60 -5.22
C SER A 397 -1.06 -15.32 -5.94
N ALA A 398 -0.67 -14.28 -5.19
CA ALA A 398 -0.41 -12.94 -5.74
C ALA A 398 0.69 -12.98 -6.81
N LEU A 399 1.80 -13.67 -6.54
CA LEU A 399 2.91 -13.79 -7.49
C LEU A 399 2.47 -14.50 -8.78
N PHE A 400 1.71 -15.60 -8.66
CA PHE A 400 1.18 -16.34 -9.80
C PHE A 400 0.26 -15.46 -10.66
N ILE A 401 -0.66 -14.71 -10.04
CA ILE A 401 -1.59 -13.82 -10.73
C ILE A 401 -0.86 -12.69 -11.46
N ILE A 402 0.16 -12.09 -10.83
CA ILE A 402 1.00 -11.05 -11.47
C ILE A 402 1.69 -11.61 -12.71
N VAL A 403 2.29 -12.79 -12.61
CA VAL A 403 2.95 -13.46 -13.75
C VAL A 403 1.94 -13.74 -14.87
N VAL A 404 0.74 -14.22 -14.54
CA VAL A 404 -0.35 -14.45 -15.50
C VAL A 404 -0.76 -13.15 -16.19
N ILE A 405 -0.89 -12.04 -15.46
CA ILE A 405 -1.22 -10.73 -16.04
C ILE A 405 -0.13 -10.28 -17.02
N PHE A 406 1.14 -10.41 -16.66
CA PHE A 406 2.26 -10.04 -17.56
C PHE A 406 2.29 -10.91 -18.82
N ILE A 407 2.10 -12.22 -18.68
CA ILE A 407 2.02 -13.15 -19.83
C ILE A 407 0.85 -12.77 -20.74
N LEU A 408 -0.34 -12.52 -20.16
CA LEU A 408 -1.52 -12.10 -20.92
C LEU A 408 -1.28 -10.80 -21.68
N PHE A 409 -0.67 -9.81 -21.04
CA PHE A 409 -0.34 -8.54 -21.67
C PHE A 409 0.65 -8.71 -22.84
N ILE A 410 1.66 -9.57 -22.69
CA ILE A 410 2.59 -9.91 -23.78
C ILE A 410 1.85 -10.60 -24.93
N ILE A 411 1.00 -11.59 -24.63
CA ILE A 411 0.22 -12.33 -25.63
C ILE A 411 -0.70 -11.37 -26.41
N THR A 412 -1.51 -10.55 -25.74
CA THR A 412 -2.43 -9.63 -26.42
C THR A 412 -1.67 -8.60 -27.26
N THR A 413 -0.53 -8.12 -26.76
CA THR A 413 0.38 -7.22 -27.48
C THR A 413 0.91 -7.84 -28.77
N ILE A 414 1.40 -9.09 -28.72
CA ILE A 414 1.90 -9.82 -29.89
C ILE A 414 0.78 -10.03 -30.91
N LEU A 415 -0.40 -10.48 -30.47
CA LEU A 415 -1.55 -10.75 -31.33
C LEU A 415 -2.02 -9.51 -32.11
N LEU A 416 -2.04 -8.35 -31.46
CA LEU A 416 -2.42 -7.09 -32.10
C LEU A 416 -1.34 -6.54 -33.03
N THR A 417 -0.06 -6.75 -32.70
CA THR A 417 1.08 -6.22 -33.47
C THR A 417 1.37 -7.05 -34.73
N ARG A 418 1.34 -8.39 -34.64
CA ARG A 418 1.63 -9.29 -35.77
C ARG A 418 0.71 -9.05 -36.98
N ARG A 419 -0.55 -8.67 -36.74
CA ARG A 419 -1.52 -8.49 -37.84
C ARG A 419 -1.59 -7.11 -38.44
N ASN A 420 -1.08 -6.07 -37.78
CA ASN A 420 -0.93 -4.79 -38.46
C ASN A 420 0.20 -4.80 -39.51
N LYS A 421 1.17 -5.74 -39.41
CA LYS A 421 2.22 -5.93 -40.44
C LYS A 421 1.66 -6.30 -41.82
N SER A 422 0.48 -6.93 -41.88
CA SER A 422 -0.17 -7.36 -43.13
C SER A 422 -0.80 -6.21 -43.94
N ARG A 423 -0.97 -5.00 -43.37
CA ARG A 423 -1.68 -3.87 -44.00
C ARG A 423 -0.79 -2.68 -44.39
N GLY A 424 0.51 -2.91 -44.55
CA GLY A 424 1.39 -1.95 -45.24
C GLY A 424 1.79 -0.72 -44.43
N ASP A 425 2.58 -0.93 -43.36
CA ASP A 425 3.66 -0.01 -42.96
C ASP A 425 4.44 -0.64 -41.79
N LYS A 426 5.55 -1.35 -42.06
CA LYS A 426 6.34 -2.05 -41.01
C LYS A 426 6.80 -1.08 -39.91
N LYS A 427 7.12 0.17 -40.28
CA LYS A 427 7.58 1.24 -39.40
C LYS A 427 6.51 1.70 -38.40
N ARG A 428 5.23 1.74 -38.79
CA ARG A 428 4.14 2.25 -37.95
C ARG A 428 3.73 1.31 -36.80
N ASN A 429 4.13 0.03 -36.86
CA ASN A 429 3.77 -0.98 -35.87
C ASN A 429 4.78 -1.16 -34.75
N ILE A 430 5.98 -0.59 -34.89
CA ILE A 430 7.05 -0.72 -33.89
C ILE A 430 6.79 0.20 -32.70
N LEU A 431 6.35 1.44 -32.94
CA LEU A 431 6.12 2.42 -31.86
C LEU A 431 5.09 1.96 -30.81
N PRO A 432 3.91 1.42 -31.17
CA PRO A 432 2.98 0.85 -30.19
C PRO A 432 3.54 -0.36 -29.43
N LEU A 433 4.36 -1.18 -30.09
CA LEU A 433 5.00 -2.35 -29.47
C LEU A 433 6.03 -1.91 -28.42
N VAL A 434 6.95 -1.04 -28.80
CA VAL A 434 7.98 -0.53 -27.88
C VAL A 434 7.35 0.24 -26.72
N PHE A 435 6.27 1.00 -26.96
CA PHE A 435 5.55 1.68 -25.89
C PHE A 435 4.99 0.69 -24.85
N ARG A 436 4.50 -0.46 -25.29
CA ARG A 436 4.02 -1.51 -24.40
C ARG A 436 5.14 -2.23 -23.68
N VAL A 437 6.28 -2.45 -24.33
CA VAL A 437 7.50 -2.95 -23.67
C VAL A 437 7.94 -1.98 -22.58
N MET A 438 7.90 -0.67 -22.83
CA MET A 438 8.19 0.34 -21.81
C MET A 438 7.26 0.23 -20.59
N ILE A 439 5.95 0.02 -20.80
CA ILE A 439 5.00 -0.18 -19.68
C ILE A 439 5.35 -1.42 -18.85
N ILE A 440 5.71 -2.55 -19.48
CA ILE A 440 6.14 -3.75 -18.75
C ILE A 440 7.44 -3.48 -17.99
N LEU A 441 8.42 -2.80 -18.59
CA LEU A 441 9.67 -2.44 -17.91
C LEU A 441 9.42 -1.50 -16.72
N PHE A 442 8.45 -0.58 -16.84
CA PHE A 442 8.03 0.25 -15.71
C PHE A 442 7.47 -0.63 -14.60
N ALA A 443 6.49 -1.49 -14.91
CA ALA A 443 5.88 -2.37 -13.92
C ALA A 443 6.91 -3.30 -13.27
N GLY A 444 7.71 -4.00 -14.07
CA GLY A 444 8.72 -4.94 -13.57
C GLY A 444 9.82 -4.27 -12.74
N SER A 445 10.27 -3.07 -13.10
CA SER A 445 11.23 -2.33 -12.28
C SER A 445 10.64 -1.89 -10.94
N GLN A 446 9.41 -1.39 -10.93
CA GLN A 446 8.74 -0.94 -9.69
C GLN A 446 8.29 -2.10 -8.80
N PHE A 447 8.27 -3.32 -9.32
CA PHE A 447 8.03 -4.53 -8.55
C PHE A 447 9.25 -4.94 -7.70
N ILE A 448 10.46 -4.69 -8.22
CA ILE A 448 11.72 -5.17 -7.65
C ILE A 448 12.47 -4.06 -6.89
N LEU A 449 12.55 -2.86 -7.48
CA LEU A 449 13.38 -1.77 -6.95
C LEU A 449 13.00 -1.31 -5.54
N PRO A 450 11.72 -1.28 -5.11
CA PRO A 450 11.39 -0.92 -3.75
C PRO A 450 12.07 -1.79 -2.69
N VAL A 451 12.14 -3.11 -2.88
CA VAL A 451 12.81 -4.00 -1.91
C VAL A 451 14.32 -3.85 -1.98
N ILE A 452 14.88 -3.70 -3.18
CA ILE A 452 16.33 -3.46 -3.33
C ILE A 452 16.76 -2.14 -2.69
N GLY A 453 15.92 -1.09 -2.80
CA GLY A 453 16.26 0.27 -2.40
C GLY A 453 15.87 0.66 -0.98
N ASN A 454 14.88 -0.02 -0.38
CA ASN A 454 14.34 0.30 0.96
C ASN A 454 14.12 -0.95 1.84
N GLY A 455 14.59 -2.13 1.43
CA GLY A 455 14.29 -3.37 2.15
C GLY A 455 12.78 -3.57 2.31
N GLU A 456 12.35 -4.03 3.47
CA GLU A 456 10.93 -4.24 3.78
C GLU A 456 10.25 -3.03 4.44
N ALA A 457 10.95 -1.90 4.56
CA ALA A 457 10.46 -0.73 5.28
C ALA A 457 9.36 -0.06 4.46
N ASP A 458 8.16 0.07 5.05
CA ASP A 458 6.99 0.69 4.40
C ASP A 458 6.68 0.11 3.00
N LEU A 459 6.94 -1.19 2.80
CA LEU A 459 6.92 -1.81 1.47
C LEU A 459 5.56 -1.67 0.77
N ILE A 460 4.45 -1.82 1.48
CA ILE A 460 3.08 -1.65 0.94
C ILE A 460 2.91 -0.25 0.32
N LYS A 461 3.35 0.80 1.01
CA LYS A 461 3.30 2.18 0.49
C LYS A 461 4.19 2.34 -0.75
N HIS A 462 5.37 1.73 -0.75
CA HIS A 462 6.28 1.76 -1.90
C HIS A 462 5.81 0.93 -3.10
N MET A 463 4.88 -0.02 -2.90
CA MET A 463 4.22 -0.77 -3.99
C MET A 463 3.16 0.04 -4.74
N PHE A 464 2.79 1.25 -4.29
CA PHE A 464 1.73 2.05 -4.92
C PHE A 464 1.93 2.24 -6.43
N LEU A 465 3.12 2.65 -6.88
CA LEU A 465 3.40 2.85 -8.32
C LEU A 465 3.34 1.53 -9.10
N PHE A 466 3.82 0.43 -8.51
CA PHE A 466 3.65 -0.89 -9.10
C PHE A 466 2.17 -1.24 -9.26
N ASN A 467 1.35 -0.99 -8.24
CA ASN A 467 -0.10 -1.23 -8.29
C ASN A 467 -0.76 -0.44 -9.43
N VAL A 468 -0.43 0.84 -9.57
CA VAL A 468 -0.95 1.68 -10.67
C VAL A 468 -0.55 1.12 -12.05
N LEU A 469 0.69 0.64 -12.20
CA LEU A 469 1.21 0.09 -13.45
C LEU A 469 0.64 -1.31 -13.78
N LEU A 470 0.43 -2.14 -12.76
CA LEU A 470 -0.25 -3.43 -12.89
C LEU A 470 -1.70 -3.22 -13.33
N ASP A 471 -2.39 -2.25 -12.73
CA ASP A 471 -3.76 -1.90 -13.07
C ASP A 471 -3.88 -1.33 -14.48
N LEU A 472 -2.91 -0.51 -14.87
CA LEU A 472 -2.79 -0.04 -16.25
C LEU A 472 -2.58 -1.22 -17.21
N THR A 473 -1.77 -2.21 -16.84
CA THR A 473 -1.56 -3.43 -17.63
C THR A 473 -2.86 -4.21 -17.82
N ILE A 474 -3.66 -4.35 -16.76
CA ILE A 474 -5.01 -4.96 -16.80
C ILE A 474 -5.93 -4.17 -17.74
N ILE A 475 -5.97 -2.84 -17.62
CA ILE A 475 -6.75 -1.96 -18.50
C ILE A 475 -6.35 -2.14 -19.96
N PHE A 476 -5.07 -2.29 -20.28
CA PHE A 476 -4.60 -2.56 -21.63
C PHE A 476 -5.02 -3.95 -22.14
N ILE A 477 -4.97 -5.00 -21.31
CA ILE A 477 -5.46 -6.34 -21.66
C ILE A 477 -6.95 -6.27 -22.00
N VAL A 478 -7.75 -5.66 -21.14
CA VAL A 478 -9.19 -5.44 -21.38
C VAL A 478 -9.39 -4.67 -22.68
N ALA A 479 -8.66 -3.58 -22.86
CA ALA A 479 -8.74 -2.76 -24.05
C ALA A 479 -8.43 -3.56 -25.33
N ASP A 480 -7.47 -4.48 -25.27
CA ASP A 480 -7.10 -5.36 -26.36
C ASP A 480 -8.17 -6.40 -26.66
N ILE A 481 -8.74 -7.03 -25.63
CA ILE A 481 -9.85 -7.98 -25.75
C ILE A 481 -11.05 -7.29 -26.43
N LEU A 482 -11.43 -6.09 -26.00
CA LEU A 482 -12.49 -5.30 -26.64
C LEU A 482 -12.19 -5.00 -28.12
N LYS A 483 -10.90 -4.78 -28.45
CA LYS A 483 -10.47 -4.53 -29.83
C LYS A 483 -10.48 -5.80 -30.69
N LEU A 484 -10.25 -6.97 -30.08
CA LEU A 484 -10.42 -8.28 -30.73
C LEU A 484 -11.90 -8.60 -30.95
N LEU A 485 -12.78 -8.23 -30.00
CA LEU A 485 -14.23 -8.35 -30.12
C LEU A 485 -14.78 -7.49 -31.27
N GLU A 486 -14.35 -6.24 -31.38
CA GLU A 486 -14.73 -5.35 -32.49
C GLU A 486 -14.32 -5.92 -33.86
N LYS A 487 -13.24 -6.71 -33.89
CA LYS A 487 -12.76 -7.41 -35.09
C LYS A 487 -13.38 -8.81 -35.29
N ARG A 488 -14.38 -9.19 -34.47
CA ARG A 488 -15.11 -10.47 -34.50
C ARG A 488 -14.18 -11.70 -34.42
N ARG A 489 -13.20 -11.67 -33.52
CA ARG A 489 -12.19 -12.74 -33.36
C ARG A 489 -12.51 -13.71 -32.22
N TYR A 490 -13.70 -14.29 -32.24
CA TYR A 490 -14.25 -15.08 -31.13
C TYR A 490 -13.38 -16.27 -30.70
N LYS A 491 -12.73 -16.99 -31.65
CA LYS A 491 -11.85 -18.12 -31.31
C LYS A 491 -10.65 -17.73 -30.43
N ILE A 492 -10.03 -16.58 -30.68
CA ILE A 492 -8.89 -16.09 -29.89
C ILE A 492 -9.38 -15.68 -28.50
N ILE A 493 -10.54 -15.01 -28.44
CA ILE A 493 -11.14 -14.56 -27.19
C ILE A 493 -11.50 -15.77 -26.33
N ALA A 494 -12.12 -16.81 -26.91
CA ALA A 494 -12.40 -18.05 -26.20
C ALA A 494 -11.14 -18.69 -25.60
N GLY A 495 -10.01 -18.68 -26.33
CA GLY A 495 -8.73 -19.16 -25.79
C GLY A 495 -8.20 -18.32 -24.63
N ILE A 496 -8.25 -16.99 -24.74
CA ILE A 496 -7.85 -16.07 -23.65
C ILE A 496 -8.76 -16.26 -22.43
N THR A 497 -10.06 -16.30 -22.63
CA THR A 497 -11.06 -16.49 -21.57
C THR A 497 -10.89 -17.85 -20.91
N GLY A 498 -10.69 -18.93 -21.67
CA GLY A 498 -10.40 -20.26 -21.13
C GLY A 498 -9.13 -20.26 -20.28
N PHE A 499 -8.05 -19.60 -20.72
CA PHE A 499 -6.84 -19.46 -19.93
C PHE A 499 -7.07 -18.68 -18.62
N ILE A 500 -7.79 -17.56 -18.67
CA ILE A 500 -8.15 -16.78 -17.47
C ILE A 500 -8.96 -17.64 -16.50
N ILE A 501 -9.97 -18.38 -16.99
CA ILE A 501 -10.79 -19.25 -16.14
C ILE A 501 -9.93 -20.33 -15.47
N ILE A 502 -9.04 -20.98 -16.22
CA ILE A 502 -8.13 -21.99 -15.66
C ILE A 502 -7.27 -21.37 -14.55
N CYS A 503 -6.64 -20.22 -14.80
CA CYS A 503 -5.83 -19.54 -13.79
C CYS A 503 -6.63 -19.15 -12.54
N VAL A 504 -7.85 -18.62 -12.71
CA VAL A 504 -8.72 -18.24 -11.59
C VAL A 504 -9.14 -19.46 -10.79
N VAL A 505 -9.54 -20.54 -11.45
CA VAL A 505 -9.89 -21.81 -10.78
C VAL A 505 -8.68 -22.38 -10.06
N SER A 506 -7.49 -22.38 -10.67
CA SER A 506 -6.26 -22.82 -10.00
C SER A 506 -5.94 -21.98 -8.76
N SER A 507 -6.10 -20.65 -8.82
CA SER A 507 -5.96 -19.78 -7.65
C SER A 507 -6.98 -20.10 -6.55
N ILE A 508 -8.25 -20.33 -6.91
CA ILE A 508 -9.29 -20.70 -5.92
C ILE A 508 -8.98 -22.05 -5.27
N VAL A 509 -8.53 -23.04 -6.06
CA VAL A 509 -8.16 -24.36 -5.54
C VAL A 509 -6.94 -24.28 -4.62
N MET A 510 -5.96 -23.43 -4.94
CA MET A 510 -4.82 -23.17 -4.05
C MET A 510 -5.25 -22.57 -2.71
N ASN A 511 -6.32 -21.77 -2.70
CA ASN A 511 -6.82 -21.10 -1.50
C ASN A 511 -7.86 -21.95 -0.71
N TYR A 512 -8.18 -23.17 -1.16
CA TYR A 512 -9.19 -23.99 -0.49
C TYR A 512 -8.58 -24.68 0.74
N SER A 513 -9.01 -24.27 1.92
CA SER A 513 -8.58 -24.84 3.20
C SER A 513 -9.34 -26.12 3.54
N ASN A 514 -8.65 -27.08 4.18
CA ASN A 514 -9.29 -28.21 4.84
C ASN A 514 -9.95 -27.73 6.14
N ASN A 515 -11.23 -28.06 6.35
CA ASN A 515 -11.88 -27.79 7.63
C ASN A 515 -11.23 -28.64 8.73
N ASN A 516 -10.97 -28.02 9.89
CA ASN A 516 -10.52 -28.80 11.04
C ASN A 516 -11.68 -29.65 11.56
N LYS A 517 -11.35 -30.76 12.24
CA LYS A 517 -12.32 -31.46 13.06
C LYS A 517 -12.90 -30.49 14.08
N THR A 518 -14.20 -30.61 14.34
CA THR A 518 -14.88 -29.85 15.37
C THR A 518 -15.27 -30.74 16.54
N MET A 519 -15.44 -30.14 17.71
CA MET A 519 -15.99 -30.79 18.90
C MET A 519 -16.92 -29.85 19.66
N VAL A 520 -17.78 -30.41 20.49
CA VAL A 520 -18.66 -29.65 21.39
C VAL A 520 -18.14 -29.79 22.80
N PHE A 521 -17.99 -28.68 23.52
CA PHE A 521 -17.47 -28.67 24.89
C PHE A 521 -17.88 -27.40 25.63
N GLY A 522 -18.49 -27.54 26.81
CA GLY A 522 -19.00 -26.41 27.58
C GLY A 522 -20.19 -25.70 26.94
N LYS A 523 -20.78 -24.78 27.71
CA LYS A 523 -21.90 -23.94 27.28
C LYS A 523 -21.65 -22.47 27.55
N TYR A 524 -22.21 -21.62 26.70
CA TYR A 524 -22.25 -20.18 26.91
C TYR A 524 -23.66 -19.67 26.55
N ASN A 525 -24.26 -18.85 27.42
CA ASN A 525 -25.66 -18.39 27.28
C ASN A 525 -26.68 -19.53 27.04
N ASN A 526 -26.48 -20.69 27.69
CA ASN A 526 -27.27 -21.92 27.54
C ASN A 526 -27.17 -22.61 26.17
N GLU A 527 -26.26 -22.19 25.29
CA GLU A 527 -25.98 -22.83 24.01
C GLU A 527 -24.66 -23.61 24.06
N ASP A 528 -24.63 -24.77 23.38
CA ASP A 528 -23.44 -25.60 23.26
C ASP A 528 -22.36 -24.88 22.43
N ILE A 529 -21.13 -24.85 22.91
CA ILE A 529 -20.02 -24.21 22.19
C ILE A 529 -19.40 -25.22 21.23
N VAL A 530 -19.31 -24.82 19.96
CA VAL A 530 -18.59 -25.58 18.92
C VAL A 530 -17.16 -25.06 18.83
N TRP A 531 -16.21 -25.97 18.92
CA TRP A 531 -14.78 -25.69 18.88
C TRP A 531 -14.14 -26.32 17.65
N GLU A 532 -13.14 -25.65 17.08
CA GLU A 532 -12.22 -26.20 16.09
C GLU A 532 -10.99 -26.76 16.80
N ILE A 533 -10.61 -27.99 16.46
CA ILE A 533 -9.36 -28.60 16.93
C ILE A 533 -8.21 -28.03 16.09
N LEU A 534 -7.38 -27.18 16.69
CA LEU A 534 -6.24 -26.53 16.06
C LEU A 534 -4.99 -27.42 16.06
N ASP A 535 -4.80 -28.18 17.14
CA ASP A 535 -3.74 -29.18 17.29
C ASP A 535 -4.23 -30.37 18.12
N GLU A 536 -3.69 -31.55 17.87
CA GLU A 536 -4.10 -32.80 18.51
C GLU A 536 -2.86 -33.63 18.88
N THR A 537 -2.62 -33.82 20.18
CA THR A 537 -1.55 -34.70 20.70
C THR A 537 -2.16 -35.93 21.37
N ASP A 538 -1.33 -36.82 21.93
CA ASP A 538 -1.83 -37.96 22.71
C ASP A 538 -2.47 -37.53 24.04
N ASP A 539 -2.03 -36.40 24.60
CA ASP A 539 -2.43 -35.93 25.93
C ASP A 539 -3.55 -34.87 25.90
N TYR A 540 -3.62 -34.06 24.83
CA TYR A 540 -4.53 -32.91 24.77
C TYR A 540 -5.04 -32.55 23.36
N TYR A 541 -6.13 -31.79 23.34
CA TYR A 541 -6.58 -31.01 22.19
C TYR A 541 -6.29 -29.52 22.41
N PHE A 542 -5.65 -28.85 21.46
CA PHE A 542 -5.60 -27.39 21.41
C PHE A 542 -6.78 -26.91 20.57
N ILE A 543 -7.67 -26.12 21.15
CA ILE A 543 -8.91 -25.74 20.51
C ILE A 543 -9.14 -24.23 20.54
N ALA A 544 -9.90 -23.75 19.56
CA ALA A 544 -10.42 -22.39 19.50
C ALA A 544 -11.90 -22.42 19.12
N THR A 545 -12.71 -21.46 19.57
CA THR A 545 -14.12 -21.45 19.19
C THR A 545 -14.28 -21.34 17.66
N ASN A 546 -15.27 -22.07 17.14
CA ASN A 546 -15.51 -22.13 15.70
C ASN A 546 -15.94 -20.77 15.12
N ASP A 547 -16.61 -19.96 15.93
CA ASP A 547 -16.93 -18.57 15.61
C ASP A 547 -16.75 -17.68 16.84
N VAL A 548 -16.94 -16.37 16.66
CA VAL A 548 -16.97 -15.37 17.74
C VAL A 548 -18.08 -15.69 18.73
N ILE A 549 -17.74 -15.78 20.01
CA ILE A 549 -18.69 -16.13 21.07
C ILE A 549 -19.40 -14.92 21.67
N ASP A 550 -18.69 -13.79 21.76
CA ASP A 550 -19.21 -12.52 22.27
C ASP A 550 -18.37 -11.34 21.74
N VAL A 551 -18.79 -10.11 21.99
CA VAL A 551 -18.07 -8.86 21.69
C VAL A 551 -17.83 -8.03 22.95
N MET A 552 -16.59 -7.61 23.17
CA MET A 552 -16.26 -6.70 24.25
C MET A 552 -14.99 -5.91 23.97
N LYS A 553 -14.76 -4.86 24.77
CA LYS A 553 -13.49 -4.14 24.81
C LYS A 553 -12.39 -5.08 25.27
N PHE A 554 -11.18 -4.94 24.73
CA PHE A 554 -10.02 -5.65 25.26
C PHE A 554 -9.76 -5.27 26.73
N ASP A 555 -9.81 -3.97 26.99
CA ASP A 555 -9.60 -3.36 28.31
C ASP A 555 -10.30 -1.99 28.36
N GLU A 556 -10.97 -1.67 29.47
CA GLU A 556 -11.70 -0.39 29.61
C GLU A 556 -10.78 0.82 29.73
N ASP A 557 -9.57 0.65 30.28
CA ASP A 557 -8.58 1.69 30.55
C ASP A 557 -7.60 1.92 29.38
N ASP A 558 -7.95 1.41 28.19
CA ASP A 558 -7.14 1.50 26.97
C ASP A 558 -5.76 0.82 27.08
N SER A 559 -5.62 -0.19 27.94
CA SER A 559 -4.38 -0.96 28.06
C SER A 559 -4.31 -2.10 27.04
N ASN A 560 -3.18 -2.21 26.33
CA ASN A 560 -2.88 -3.35 25.47
C ASN A 560 -2.29 -4.57 26.21
N LEU A 561 -2.20 -4.52 27.54
CA LEU A 561 -1.55 -5.52 28.36
C LEU A 561 -2.50 -6.70 28.64
N TRP A 562 -2.24 -7.85 28.01
CA TRP A 562 -3.07 -9.04 28.13
C TRP A 562 -3.30 -9.52 29.58
N ILE A 563 -2.27 -9.54 30.42
CA ILE A 563 -2.34 -10.16 31.75
C ILE A 563 -3.38 -9.48 32.67
N ASP A 564 -3.54 -8.17 32.52
CA ASP A 564 -4.45 -7.34 33.30
C ASP A 564 -5.76 -7.02 32.55
N SER A 565 -5.88 -7.47 31.31
CA SER A 565 -7.01 -7.14 30.44
C SER A 565 -8.34 -7.66 30.97
N ASP A 566 -9.39 -6.89 30.76
CA ASP A 566 -10.75 -7.26 31.15
C ASP A 566 -11.25 -8.50 30.39
N VAL A 567 -10.84 -8.69 29.13
CA VAL A 567 -11.11 -9.93 28.39
C VAL A 567 -10.54 -11.14 29.10
N ARG A 568 -9.27 -11.08 29.55
CA ARG A 568 -8.64 -12.21 30.24
C ARG A 568 -9.34 -12.52 31.57
N LYS A 569 -9.71 -11.48 32.34
CA LYS A 569 -10.48 -11.63 33.58
C LYS A 569 -11.83 -12.29 33.31
N TRP A 570 -12.56 -11.83 32.29
CA TRP A 570 -13.86 -12.37 31.89
C TRP A 570 -13.77 -13.84 31.43
N LEU A 571 -12.78 -14.17 30.60
CA LEU A 571 -12.56 -15.53 30.09
C LEU A 571 -12.34 -16.55 31.21
N ASN A 572 -11.73 -16.13 32.32
CA ASN A 572 -11.35 -17.02 33.42
C ASN A 572 -12.26 -16.86 34.65
N ASN A 573 -13.32 -16.06 34.57
CA ASN A 573 -14.29 -15.91 35.64
C ASN A 573 -15.35 -17.03 35.59
N GLU A 574 -15.61 -17.65 36.73
CA GLU A 574 -16.58 -18.74 36.89
C GLU A 574 -17.94 -18.29 37.45
N THR A 575 -18.12 -17.01 37.77
CA THR A 575 -19.42 -16.44 38.20
C THR A 575 -20.31 -16.13 37.00
N GLU A 576 -21.59 -15.80 37.22
CA GLU A 576 -22.60 -15.51 36.17
C GLU A 576 -22.16 -14.46 35.12
N GLU A 577 -21.21 -13.60 35.47
CA GLU A 577 -20.66 -12.56 34.60
C GLU A 577 -19.50 -13.04 33.72
N GLY A 578 -19.01 -14.27 33.92
CA GLY A 578 -17.81 -14.82 33.29
C GLY A 578 -18.08 -15.93 32.27
N PHE A 579 -17.10 -16.16 31.40
CA PHE A 579 -17.19 -17.17 30.34
C PHE A 579 -17.30 -18.61 30.86
N LEU A 580 -16.61 -18.94 31.96
CA LEU A 580 -16.56 -20.30 32.50
C LEU A 580 -17.78 -20.68 33.36
N TYR A 581 -18.76 -19.79 33.53
CA TYR A 581 -19.97 -20.06 34.31
C TYR A 581 -20.75 -21.28 33.79
N GLY A 582 -20.90 -21.38 32.46
CA GLY A 582 -21.68 -22.43 31.82
C GLY A 582 -20.99 -23.79 31.73
N PHE A 583 -19.75 -23.90 32.22
CA PHE A 583 -18.98 -25.14 32.24
C PHE A 583 -19.22 -25.89 33.55
N ASN A 584 -19.46 -27.19 33.45
CA ASN A 584 -19.60 -28.03 34.64
C ASN A 584 -18.23 -28.33 35.29
N ALA A 585 -18.25 -28.90 36.50
CA ALA A 585 -17.02 -29.17 37.25
C ALA A 585 -16.05 -30.12 36.53
N GLU A 586 -16.55 -31.17 35.87
CA GLU A 586 -15.73 -32.13 35.13
C GLU A 586 -15.08 -31.48 33.90
N GLU A 587 -15.84 -30.67 33.16
CA GLU A 587 -15.31 -29.89 32.04
C GLU A 587 -14.21 -28.93 32.52
N LYS A 588 -14.45 -28.22 33.62
CA LYS A 588 -13.49 -27.30 34.23
C LYS A 588 -12.18 -27.97 34.64
N GLU A 589 -12.22 -29.23 35.09
CA GLU A 589 -11.04 -30.03 35.44
C GLU A 589 -10.26 -30.54 34.22
N LYS A 590 -10.92 -30.69 33.06
CA LYS A 590 -10.26 -31.06 31.80
C LYS A 590 -9.45 -29.92 31.18
N ILE A 591 -9.72 -28.66 31.54
CA ILE A 591 -8.98 -27.51 31.03
C ILE A 591 -7.59 -27.46 31.67
N ILE A 592 -6.56 -27.48 30.83
CA ILE A 592 -5.15 -27.51 31.26
C ILE A 592 -4.66 -26.07 31.46
N ASN A 593 -4.07 -25.80 32.62
CA ASN A 593 -3.25 -24.60 32.80
C ASN A 593 -1.90 -24.82 32.14
N THR A 594 -1.57 -23.95 31.19
CA THR A 594 -0.35 -24.04 30.40
C THR A 594 0.44 -22.74 30.52
N PRO A 595 1.77 -22.79 30.73
CA PRO A 595 2.61 -21.60 30.64
C PRO A 595 2.72 -21.14 29.19
N ILE A 596 2.25 -19.93 28.89
CA ILE A 596 2.27 -19.35 27.55
C ILE A 596 3.04 -18.03 27.54
N LYS A 597 3.95 -17.88 26.57
CA LYS A 597 4.62 -16.61 26.29
C LYS A 597 3.62 -15.63 25.67
N THR A 598 3.46 -14.45 26.26
CA THR A 598 2.69 -13.35 25.67
C THR A 598 3.62 -12.22 25.26
N ILE A 599 3.45 -11.75 24.02
CA ILE A 599 4.23 -10.62 23.48
C ILE A 599 3.88 -9.35 24.24
N LEU A 600 4.88 -8.54 24.56
CA LEU A 600 4.75 -7.25 25.22
C LEU A 600 5.10 -6.10 24.27
N SER A 601 4.44 -4.96 24.45
CA SER A 601 4.81 -3.72 23.77
C SER A 601 6.05 -3.10 24.41
N PRO A 602 6.82 -2.27 23.67
CA PRO A 602 8.09 -1.72 24.15
C PRO A 602 7.99 -0.88 25.43
N ASP A 603 6.81 -0.29 25.72
CA ASP A 603 6.56 0.50 26.93
C ASP A 603 6.44 -0.35 28.21
N LYS A 604 6.33 -1.69 28.11
CA LYS A 604 6.22 -2.62 29.24
C LYS A 604 7.56 -3.21 29.68
N ASN A 605 8.63 -2.40 29.61
CA ASN A 605 9.99 -2.86 29.81
C ASN A 605 10.27 -3.56 31.16
N THR A 606 9.54 -3.19 32.21
CA THR A 606 9.66 -3.79 33.56
C THR A 606 9.10 -5.21 33.66
N LEU A 607 8.28 -5.63 32.69
CA LEU A 607 7.61 -6.94 32.66
C LEU A 607 8.30 -7.94 31.71
N ILE A 608 9.39 -7.55 31.06
CA ILE A 608 10.08 -8.40 30.08
C ILE A 608 10.85 -9.51 30.80
N GLU A 609 10.47 -10.76 30.54
CA GLU A 609 11.19 -11.94 31.03
C GLU A 609 11.97 -12.63 29.89
N GLN A 610 11.47 -12.53 28.66
CA GLN A 610 12.05 -13.13 27.47
C GLN A 610 12.07 -12.15 26.28
N GLY A 611 12.98 -12.39 25.34
CA GLY A 611 13.15 -11.57 24.14
C GLY A 611 14.00 -10.33 24.38
N ASN A 612 14.53 -9.76 23.29
CA ASN A 612 15.49 -8.66 23.34
C ASN A 612 15.15 -7.50 22.41
N LYS A 613 14.03 -7.59 21.66
CA LYS A 613 13.58 -6.55 20.74
C LYS A 613 12.05 -6.45 20.67
N PRO A 614 11.49 -5.31 20.22
CA PRO A 614 10.06 -5.19 19.91
C PRO A 614 9.59 -6.20 18.86
N HIS A 615 8.33 -6.65 18.95
CA HIS A 615 7.71 -7.41 17.87
C HIS A 615 7.43 -6.53 16.66
N TYR A 616 7.88 -6.93 15.47
CA TYR A 616 7.63 -6.20 14.24
C TYR A 616 6.18 -6.36 13.79
N TRP A 617 5.61 -5.23 13.37
CA TRP A 617 4.24 -5.22 12.89
C TRP A 617 4.20 -5.44 11.38
N TYR A 618 3.32 -6.36 10.98
CA TYR A 618 2.93 -6.57 9.61
C TYR A 618 1.47 -7.06 9.60
N CYS A 619 0.76 -6.83 8.49
CA CYS A 619 -0.68 -7.10 8.43
C CYS A 619 -1.06 -8.34 7.61
N ILE A 620 -0.14 -8.84 6.78
CA ILE A 620 -0.42 -9.89 5.81
C ILE A 620 -0.17 -11.25 6.45
N PRO A 621 -1.14 -12.17 6.42
CA PRO A 621 -0.92 -13.53 6.91
C PRO A 621 0.20 -14.25 6.16
N GLY A 622 0.88 -15.18 6.84
CA GLY A 622 2.17 -15.75 6.47
C GLY A 622 3.37 -14.85 6.82
N TYR A 623 3.12 -13.58 7.14
CA TYR A 623 4.14 -12.59 7.47
C TYR A 623 3.83 -11.84 8.77
N ILE A 624 2.78 -12.16 9.52
CA ILE A 624 2.46 -11.48 10.79
C ILE A 624 3.36 -11.91 11.96
N THR A 625 4.04 -13.05 11.81
CA THR A 625 4.92 -13.70 12.78
C THR A 625 6.28 -13.02 12.89
N GLN A 626 6.80 -12.43 11.80
CA GLN A 626 8.05 -11.66 11.78
C GLN A 626 9.12 -12.23 12.74
N ASN A 627 9.54 -11.46 13.75
CA ASN A 627 10.54 -11.81 14.76
C ASN A 627 9.93 -12.32 16.09
N VAL A 628 8.78 -13.01 16.05
CA VAL A 628 8.01 -13.43 17.25
C VAL A 628 8.85 -14.14 18.33
N ASN A 629 9.82 -14.96 17.92
CA ASN A 629 10.67 -15.71 18.85
C ASN A 629 11.58 -14.78 19.68
N GLU A 630 12.07 -13.70 19.08
CA GLU A 630 12.98 -12.72 19.69
C GLU A 630 12.24 -11.54 20.35
N ALA A 631 10.93 -11.43 20.09
CA ALA A 631 10.09 -10.37 20.62
C ALA A 631 10.02 -10.41 22.16
N TYR A 632 10.00 -9.22 22.77
CA TYR A 632 9.71 -9.03 24.20
C TYR A 632 8.46 -9.80 24.62
N GLY A 633 8.55 -10.51 25.74
CA GLY A 633 7.42 -11.24 26.29
C GLY A 633 7.62 -11.64 27.74
N SER A 634 6.51 -12.07 28.34
CA SER A 634 6.44 -12.70 29.67
C SER A 634 5.69 -14.02 29.59
N VAL A 635 6.03 -14.96 30.46
CA VAL A 635 5.37 -16.27 30.51
C VAL A 635 4.39 -16.27 31.67
N ASN A 636 3.12 -16.58 31.36
CA ASN A 636 2.05 -16.63 32.36
C ASN A 636 1.29 -17.93 32.23
N GLU A 637 0.77 -18.44 33.35
CA GLU A 637 -0.14 -19.58 33.35
C GLU A 637 -1.49 -19.16 32.78
N GLU A 638 -1.92 -19.83 31.71
CA GLU A 638 -3.16 -19.55 31.01
C GLU A 638 -4.07 -20.78 31.04
N ARG A 639 -5.35 -20.55 31.39
CA ARG A 639 -6.40 -21.57 31.40
C ARG A 639 -7.31 -21.43 30.18
N VAL A 640 -7.98 -20.29 30.04
CA VAL A 640 -8.67 -19.86 28.81
C VAL A 640 -8.07 -18.55 28.34
N PHE A 641 -7.69 -18.48 27.06
CA PHE A 641 -6.96 -17.36 26.48
C PHE A 641 -7.42 -17.06 25.04
N MET A 642 -6.77 -16.10 24.38
CA MET A 642 -6.96 -15.83 22.94
C MET A 642 -5.70 -16.16 22.15
N LEU A 643 -5.85 -16.48 20.86
CA LEU A 643 -4.70 -16.69 19.98
C LEU A 643 -3.77 -15.47 19.98
N ASP A 644 -2.46 -15.72 19.92
CA ASP A 644 -1.53 -14.71 19.46
C ASP A 644 -1.38 -14.77 17.92
N VAL A 645 -0.53 -13.90 17.38
CA VAL A 645 -0.27 -13.87 15.93
C VAL A 645 0.42 -15.13 15.40
N ASN A 646 1.20 -15.85 16.21
CA ASN A 646 1.86 -17.08 15.81
C ASN A 646 0.85 -18.24 15.77
N ASP A 647 -0.01 -18.34 16.77
CA ASP A 647 -1.09 -19.32 16.81
C ASP A 647 -2.05 -19.12 15.63
N TYR A 648 -2.44 -17.86 15.36
CA TYR A 648 -3.29 -17.52 14.23
C TYR A 648 -2.66 -17.89 12.87
N ASP A 649 -1.39 -17.52 12.65
CA ASP A 649 -0.71 -17.80 11.38
C ASP A 649 -0.55 -19.30 11.12
N LYS A 650 -0.24 -20.06 12.18
CA LYS A 650 0.01 -21.49 12.10
C LYS A 650 -1.28 -22.30 11.92
N HIS A 651 -2.38 -21.90 12.56
CA HIS A 651 -3.57 -22.76 12.69
C HIS A 651 -4.85 -22.19 12.05
N VAL A 652 -4.95 -20.87 11.79
CA VAL A 652 -6.24 -20.20 11.51
C VAL A 652 -6.19 -19.22 10.32
N VAL A 653 -5.02 -18.95 9.73
CA VAL A 653 -4.78 -17.98 8.62
C VAL A 653 -5.86 -17.90 7.52
N ASN A 654 -6.48 -19.03 7.16
CA ASN A 654 -7.48 -19.12 6.08
C ASN A 654 -8.93 -19.30 6.56
N LYS A 655 -9.20 -19.04 7.83
CA LYS A 655 -10.49 -19.27 8.46
C LYS A 655 -11.11 -17.95 8.90
N LYS A 656 -12.10 -17.51 8.13
CA LYS A 656 -12.84 -16.29 8.42
C LYS A 656 -13.92 -16.56 9.45
N LYS A 657 -13.98 -15.69 10.45
CA LYS A 657 -15.02 -15.67 11.49
C LYS A 657 -16.12 -14.67 11.10
N SER A 658 -17.27 -14.71 11.76
CA SER A 658 -18.41 -13.84 11.48
C SER A 658 -18.16 -12.35 11.75
N ARG A 659 -17.18 -12.04 12.62
CA ARG A 659 -16.75 -10.69 13.00
C ARG A 659 -15.23 -10.62 13.09
N SER A 660 -14.70 -9.40 13.01
CA SER A 660 -13.31 -9.15 13.41
C SER A 660 -13.14 -9.50 14.89
N TYR A 661 -11.99 -10.03 15.29
CA TYR A 661 -11.76 -10.51 16.66
C TYR A 661 -10.37 -10.16 17.18
N TRP A 662 -10.25 -10.06 18.50
CA TRP A 662 -9.00 -9.74 19.19
C TRP A 662 -7.99 -10.87 19.09
N LEU A 663 -6.72 -10.50 19.00
CA LEU A 663 -5.60 -11.36 19.36
C LEU A 663 -5.04 -10.87 20.71
N ARG A 664 -4.41 -11.73 21.49
CA ARG A 664 -3.69 -11.29 22.72
C ARG A 664 -2.38 -10.55 22.44
N THR A 665 -2.04 -10.35 21.16
CA THR A 665 -0.82 -9.66 20.74
C THR A 665 -1.02 -8.14 20.72
N PRO A 666 -0.18 -7.36 21.40
CA PRO A 666 -0.27 -5.90 21.36
C PRO A 666 0.20 -5.32 20.02
N TYR A 667 -0.22 -4.08 19.74
CA TYR A 667 0.44 -3.22 18.76
C TYR A 667 1.67 -2.54 19.38
N THR A 668 2.43 -1.78 18.60
CA THR A 668 3.69 -1.16 19.06
C THR A 668 3.51 -0.06 20.09
N ASN A 669 2.30 0.49 20.25
CA ASN A 669 1.97 1.47 21.30
C ASN A 669 1.10 0.82 22.39
N SER A 670 0.98 1.50 23.53
CA SER A 670 0.27 1.01 24.72
C SER A 670 -1.25 0.92 24.56
N ARG A 671 -1.85 1.65 23.59
CA ARG A 671 -3.31 1.79 23.42
C ARG A 671 -3.92 0.76 22.49
N PHE A 672 -3.16 0.22 21.53
CA PHE A 672 -3.73 -0.60 20.46
C PHE A 672 -3.36 -2.08 20.62
N VAL A 673 -4.31 -2.93 20.25
CA VAL A 673 -4.21 -4.39 20.26
C VAL A 673 -4.45 -4.92 18.85
N ARG A 674 -3.78 -6.02 18.47
CA ARG A 674 -3.96 -6.62 17.15
C ARG A 674 -5.34 -7.26 17.03
N VAL A 675 -5.94 -7.11 15.85
CA VAL A 675 -7.22 -7.73 15.50
C VAL A 675 -7.11 -8.45 14.18
N VAL A 676 -7.80 -9.58 14.03
CA VAL A 676 -8.00 -10.20 12.73
C VAL A 676 -9.26 -9.59 12.10
N GLY A 677 -9.13 -9.01 10.92
CA GLY A 677 -10.24 -8.46 10.16
C GLY A 677 -11.08 -9.53 9.49
N LEU A 678 -12.29 -9.17 9.04
CA LEU A 678 -13.18 -10.04 8.24
C LEU A 678 -12.53 -10.57 6.94
N ASP A 679 -11.51 -9.88 6.44
CA ASP A 679 -10.76 -10.29 5.27
C ASP A 679 -9.63 -11.30 5.58
N GLY A 680 -9.36 -11.58 6.86
CA GLY A 680 -8.29 -12.46 7.34
C GLY A 680 -6.96 -11.74 7.60
N PHE A 681 -6.87 -10.43 7.37
CA PHE A 681 -5.63 -9.68 7.61
C PHE A 681 -5.55 -9.22 9.07
N ALA A 682 -4.33 -9.05 9.57
CA ALA A 682 -4.10 -8.55 10.93
C ALA A 682 -3.99 -7.02 10.93
N TYR A 683 -4.91 -6.35 11.60
CA TYR A 683 -4.91 -4.90 11.83
C TYR A 683 -4.66 -4.61 13.31
N HIS A 684 -4.98 -3.39 13.74
CA HIS A 684 -4.97 -3.01 15.14
C HIS A 684 -6.13 -2.05 15.44
N LYS A 685 -6.64 -2.13 16.67
CA LYS A 685 -7.71 -1.30 17.20
C LYS A 685 -7.40 -0.88 18.63
N GLU A 686 -8.00 0.21 19.07
CA GLU A 686 -7.88 0.70 20.45
C GLU A 686 -8.45 -0.33 21.42
N ALA A 687 -7.77 -0.59 22.52
CA ALA A 687 -8.17 -1.62 23.48
C ALA A 687 -9.60 -1.37 24.01
N ASN A 688 -10.05 -0.11 24.12
CA ASN A 688 -11.42 0.22 24.51
C ASN A 688 -12.51 -0.03 23.43
N THR A 689 -12.18 -0.59 22.26
CA THR A 689 -13.14 -0.77 21.16
C THR A 689 -14.14 -1.88 21.48
N SER A 690 -15.43 -1.55 21.63
CA SER A 690 -16.47 -2.50 22.06
C SER A 690 -17.05 -3.40 20.95
N SER A 691 -16.69 -3.19 19.69
CA SER A 691 -17.29 -3.87 18.53
C SER A 691 -16.51 -5.11 18.05
N ILE A 692 -15.44 -5.48 18.75
CA ILE A 692 -14.53 -6.56 18.35
C ILE A 692 -14.90 -7.85 19.09
N GLY A 693 -14.89 -8.96 18.35
CA GLY A 693 -15.24 -10.28 18.84
C GLY A 693 -14.15 -10.95 19.68
N ILE A 694 -14.56 -11.94 20.45
CA ILE A 694 -13.70 -12.81 21.23
C ILE A 694 -13.75 -14.22 20.63
N VAL A 695 -12.57 -14.80 20.42
CA VAL A 695 -12.39 -16.20 20.04
C VAL A 695 -11.61 -16.89 21.16
N PRO A 696 -12.30 -17.45 22.17
CA PRO A 696 -11.66 -18.20 23.24
C PRO A 696 -10.88 -19.40 22.71
N CYS A 697 -9.78 -19.70 23.39
CA CYS A 697 -8.88 -20.80 23.09
C CYS A 697 -8.44 -21.46 24.40
N MET A 698 -8.22 -22.76 24.38
CA MET A 698 -7.71 -23.51 25.54
C MET A 698 -7.13 -24.86 25.14
N TYR A 699 -6.42 -25.47 26.08
CA TYR A 699 -5.97 -26.85 26.00
C TYR A 699 -6.90 -27.74 26.83
N ILE A 700 -7.42 -28.81 26.23
CA ILE A 700 -8.28 -29.78 26.92
C ILE A 700 -7.57 -31.13 26.99
N ARG A 701 -7.50 -31.71 28.18
CA ARG A 701 -6.98 -33.07 28.40
C ARG A 701 -7.86 -34.10 27.71
N LYS A 702 -7.25 -35.07 27.03
CA LYS A 702 -7.97 -36.23 26.51
C LYS A 702 -8.32 -37.18 27.64
N ASP A 703 -9.54 -37.72 27.61
CA ASP A 703 -9.88 -38.84 28.49
C ASP A 703 -8.98 -40.02 28.10
N GLY A 704 -8.14 -40.48 29.04
CA GLY A 704 -7.26 -41.62 28.81
C GLY A 704 -8.08 -42.86 28.45
N ASN A 705 -7.55 -43.70 27.56
CA ASN A 705 -8.08 -45.06 27.34
C ASN A 705 -8.11 -45.87 28.64
#